data_AF-A0A9D2G7N5-F1
#
_entry.id   AF-A0A9D2G7N5-F1
#
_cell.length_a   1.000
_cell.length_b   1.000
_cell.length_c   1.000
_cell.angle_alpha   90.00
_cell.angle_beta   90.00
_cell.angle_gamma   90.00
#
_symmetry.space_group_name_H-M   'P 1'
#
loop_
_entity.id
_entity.type
_entity.pdbx_description
1 polymer ?
#
loop_
_entity_poly.entity_id
_entity_poly.type
_entity_poly.pdbx_seq_one_letter_code
_entity_poly.pdbx_strand_id
1 'polypeptide(L)'
;MKRKLLAGIVAFGLTASMVTGSLYTVNGTGVVQAAELAARAEGRTWDLTGANPDRPALEGATGELDGIQINALTGKFSPRNDDTQVNAGTILTVPVEANTDGATLTFALSGGSTTVEAAGQQYTSAGSAVTIPLEASETDTECEVSFVAQAYLKSIEISYNEPAEEYPGVPENVQAADASYTFESAEGLLAEDGTAPANNTLERERGTFRDMKVDATNSGKFAVQPANGRVQINAGTVLYIPAAYDEAGAELLIAGTTDGSTPANITVNGEAATTNTRMALDMNDAAAYPQYIKAEFTEQAYVTGISLNYASDSDYPDPVVEAKDKVWDFTASSAVERPDLQGAEGEYDGIQIDASTGKFSPRDTDTQVNAGTTLYIPVAPDAEGASITVAGNNYNNLTLTLNGEAISVGEETALPAVEKNTYVALEFSSADGTGSCYLYNISVDYMSDSEVSMNTVTVGAGEGYDYSSIQAALDANESSASTPLVIQIAPGTYSEKITVDKPWVSFQPLYSNGGDIIIEESYYSSNTFSEDGQFVPQDDYDLGTDQCGTVLLTANATGFSATGITFQNSYNVVDHTGEGEQTPAVAFGSAADRVYLKDCKFIGRQDTLYLHGAGARVQVENCYIEGTVDFVFGDADAYFTGCELHMAGFAGRDTGYFTAANTKKGDTGLVFYQCTLTVDESYGEGSTVSLGRPWQTECYTESVRREDGTFVTEYNPDEKNPSYENTASSVTFVECTMDPAIQNERWNVWTRKDTEGNTLDVTYHDDVHFAEYNSKDVNGEYLNPENYKDDIVLGTMAVTDDAEGMIGSLLDNMGFGEGIGNWTPSLPDAPAQELPGTEEPGTEEPGTEEPGTEEPGTEEPGTEEPGTTTPGGEDTEKPGDSGNTGNTGDTGSGSDNGNGGSTTVTDNKNNAGNTDKNVNSSSAVKAAKTGDSTNVMVYAGALVVSVIVLAAVVIALRVRKK
;
A
#
# COMPACT_ATOMS: atom_id res chain seq x y z
N MET A 1 -51.56 -16.57 -3.73
CA MET A 1 -52.94 -16.87 -3.27
C MET A 1 -52.89 -17.46 -1.87
N LYS A 2 -53.61 -16.84 -0.91
CA LYS A 2 -54.13 -17.36 0.39
C LYS A 2 -53.09 -17.85 1.43
N ARG A 3 -53.11 -17.52 2.73
CA ARG A 3 -53.93 -16.71 3.67
C ARG A 3 -53.06 -16.63 4.95
N LYS A 4 -52.86 -15.46 5.57
CA LYS A 4 -53.47 -15.00 6.86
C LYS A 4 -53.51 -16.08 7.96
N LEU A 5 -53.21 -15.85 9.24
CA LEU A 5 -52.75 -14.74 10.08
C LEU A 5 -52.82 -15.32 11.52
N LEU A 6 -52.06 -14.74 12.46
CA LEU A 6 -52.45 -14.49 13.87
C LEU A 6 -51.93 -15.43 15.00
N ALA A 7 -51.00 -14.85 15.76
CA ALA A 7 -50.90 -14.69 17.22
C ALA A 7 -50.79 -15.89 18.19
N GLY A 8 -49.90 -15.72 19.17
CA GLY A 8 -49.98 -16.41 20.47
C GLY A 8 -48.73 -16.23 21.33
N ILE A 9 -48.90 -15.59 22.48
CA ILE A 9 -47.92 -15.26 23.52
C ILE A 9 -47.62 -16.50 24.41
N VAL A 10 -46.48 -16.51 25.13
CA VAL A 10 -46.28 -16.95 26.55
C VAL A 10 -45.09 -17.92 26.79
N ALA A 11 -44.09 -17.37 27.49
CA ALA A 11 -43.34 -17.81 28.69
C ALA A 11 -42.81 -19.25 28.91
N PHE A 12 -41.52 -19.27 29.30
CA PHE A 12 -40.82 -20.01 30.39
C PHE A 12 -41.19 -21.47 30.74
N GLY A 13 -40.15 -22.31 30.85
CA GLY A 13 -40.09 -23.36 31.89
C GLY A 13 -39.32 -24.62 31.52
N LEU A 14 -38.31 -24.94 32.34
CA LEU A 14 -37.53 -26.18 32.41
C LEU A 14 -38.30 -27.49 32.15
N THR A 15 -37.64 -28.49 31.55
CA THR A 15 -37.23 -29.76 32.20
C THR A 15 -36.62 -30.76 31.20
N ALA A 16 -35.64 -31.53 31.68
CA ALA A 16 -34.93 -32.58 30.97
C ALA A 16 -35.79 -33.84 30.72
N SER A 17 -35.58 -34.51 29.58
CA SER A 17 -35.43 -35.98 29.48
C SER A 17 -35.07 -36.40 28.06
N MET A 18 -34.18 -37.39 28.01
CA MET A 18 -33.64 -38.08 26.83
C MET A 18 -34.72 -38.66 25.90
N VAL A 19 -34.40 -38.80 24.61
CA VAL A 19 -34.50 -40.04 23.79
C VAL A 19 -34.11 -39.75 22.32
N THR A 20 -33.03 -40.42 21.90
CA THR A 20 -32.64 -40.92 20.56
C THR A 20 -33.06 -40.19 19.27
N GLY A 21 -32.06 -39.71 18.53
CA GLY A 21 -31.71 -40.16 17.18
C GLY A 21 -32.63 -39.79 16.00
N SER A 22 -32.19 -38.81 15.19
CA SER A 22 -31.98 -38.93 13.74
C SER A 22 -31.41 -37.63 13.18
N LEU A 23 -30.18 -37.70 12.65
CA LEU A 23 -29.52 -36.64 11.91
C LEU A 23 -30.22 -36.39 10.56
N TYR A 24 -30.50 -35.12 10.27
CA TYR A 24 -30.55 -34.59 8.92
C TYR A 24 -29.32 -33.69 8.76
N THR A 25 -28.43 -34.03 7.83
CA THR A 25 -27.30 -33.19 7.41
C THR A 25 -27.76 -32.18 6.36
N VAL A 26 -27.38 -30.91 6.55
CA VAL A 26 -27.17 -29.92 5.47
C VAL A 26 -25.97 -29.05 5.85
N ASN A 27 -25.12 -28.85 4.84
CA ASN A 27 -23.75 -28.33 4.81
C ASN A 27 -23.46 -27.01 5.54
N GLY A 28 -22.23 -26.96 6.08
CA GLY A 28 -21.36 -25.78 5.96
C GLY A 28 -20.89 -25.20 7.29
N THR A 29 -19.62 -25.44 7.61
CA THR A 29 -18.79 -24.86 8.69
C THR A 29 -19.08 -25.34 10.12
N GLY A 30 -18.05 -25.91 10.76
CA GLY A 30 -17.99 -26.05 12.21
C GLY A 30 -17.60 -27.43 12.75
N VAL A 31 -16.29 -27.59 12.97
CA VAL A 31 -15.66 -28.18 14.16
C VAL A 31 -15.54 -29.72 14.28
N VAL A 32 -14.31 -30.10 14.68
CA VAL A 32 -13.83 -31.33 15.32
C VAL A 32 -13.93 -32.65 14.56
N GLN A 33 -12.87 -32.97 13.82
CA GLN A 33 -12.32 -34.32 13.90
C GLN A 33 -11.31 -34.33 15.05
N ALA A 34 -11.83 -34.33 16.28
CA ALA A 34 -11.12 -35.02 17.33
C ALA A 34 -11.02 -36.46 16.83
N ALA A 35 -9.81 -36.93 16.52
CA ALA A 35 -9.58 -38.35 16.61
C ALA A 35 -10.06 -38.73 18.02
N GLU A 36 -11.12 -39.53 18.12
CA GLU A 36 -11.40 -40.21 19.37
C GLU A 36 -10.10 -40.91 19.72
N LEU A 37 -9.35 -40.37 20.69
CA LEU A 37 -8.37 -41.16 21.40
C LEU A 37 -9.18 -42.33 21.92
N ALA A 38 -9.00 -43.51 21.32
CA ALA A 38 -9.43 -44.75 21.92
C ALA A 38 -8.91 -44.69 23.37
N ALA A 39 -9.79 -44.86 24.35
CA ALA A 39 -9.42 -44.82 25.75
C ALA A 39 -8.21 -45.74 25.95
N ARG A 40 -7.10 -45.19 26.43
CA ARG A 40 -5.88 -45.97 26.65
C ARG A 40 -6.18 -47.09 27.63
N ALA A 41 -5.67 -48.29 27.38
CA ALA A 41 -5.83 -49.42 28.29
C ALA A 41 -5.24 -49.05 29.66
N GLU A 42 -6.09 -49.04 30.69
CA GLU A 42 -5.66 -48.69 32.04
C GLU A 42 -5.11 -49.92 32.74
N GLY A 43 -3.98 -49.73 33.45
CA GLY A 43 -3.43 -50.79 34.28
C GLY A 43 -4.44 -51.27 35.32
N ARG A 44 -4.43 -52.58 35.62
CA ARG A 44 -5.37 -53.19 36.56
C ARG A 44 -4.63 -54.00 37.61
N THR A 45 -5.06 -53.87 38.86
CA THR A 45 -4.59 -54.70 39.97
C THR A 45 -5.73 -55.54 40.53
N TRP A 46 -5.54 -56.86 40.53
CA TRP A 46 -6.40 -57.81 41.22
C TRP A 46 -5.83 -58.11 42.61
N ASP A 47 -6.53 -57.67 43.66
CA ASP A 47 -6.16 -57.96 45.05
C ASP A 47 -6.50 -59.41 45.41
N LEU A 48 -5.47 -60.14 45.87
CA LEU A 48 -5.51 -61.53 46.27
C LEU A 48 -5.32 -61.72 47.79
N THR A 49 -5.63 -60.70 48.60
CA THR A 49 -5.61 -60.74 50.06
C THR A 49 -7.02 -60.84 50.68
N GLY A 50 -7.10 -60.99 52.00
CA GLY A 50 -8.36 -61.09 52.77
C GLY A 50 -9.32 -59.91 52.64
N ALA A 51 -8.89 -58.81 52.01
CA ALA A 51 -9.73 -57.67 51.71
C ALA A 51 -10.72 -57.92 50.55
N ASN A 52 -10.44 -58.87 49.65
CA ASN A 52 -11.33 -59.24 48.55
C ASN A 52 -12.23 -60.45 48.92
N PRO A 53 -13.55 -60.24 49.15
CA PRO A 53 -14.48 -61.30 49.57
C PRO A 53 -14.92 -62.22 48.43
N ASP A 54 -14.70 -61.83 47.16
CA ASP A 54 -15.26 -62.49 45.99
C ASP A 54 -14.32 -63.54 45.37
N ARG A 55 -13.20 -63.85 46.02
CA ARG A 55 -12.22 -64.82 45.54
C ARG A 55 -12.77 -66.26 45.63
N PRO A 56 -12.77 -67.04 44.53
CA PRO A 56 -13.25 -68.40 44.56
C PRO A 56 -12.24 -69.33 45.23
N ALA A 57 -12.73 -70.36 45.94
CA ALA A 57 -11.90 -71.46 46.44
C ALA A 57 -12.06 -72.67 45.51
N LEU A 58 -11.04 -72.95 44.70
CA LEU A 58 -11.08 -73.94 43.63
C LEU A 58 -10.00 -75.01 43.82
N GLU A 59 -10.40 -76.29 43.82
CA GLU A 59 -9.53 -77.45 43.83
C GLU A 59 -10.23 -78.57 43.04
N GLY A 60 -9.67 -78.94 41.88
CA GLY A 60 -10.34 -79.85 40.94
C GLY A 60 -11.49 -79.21 40.15
N ALA A 61 -11.52 -77.88 40.03
CA ALA A 61 -12.57 -77.12 39.35
C ALA A 61 -12.01 -75.91 38.58
N THR A 62 -12.84 -75.31 37.74
CA THR A 62 -12.58 -74.03 37.08
C THR A 62 -13.48 -72.94 37.67
N GLY A 63 -13.09 -71.68 37.54
CA GLY A 63 -13.87 -70.52 37.96
C GLY A 63 -13.28 -69.23 37.43
N GLU A 64 -13.75 -68.09 37.92
CA GLU A 64 -13.32 -66.77 37.46
C GLU A 64 -13.08 -65.86 38.67
N LEU A 65 -12.12 -64.95 38.54
CA LEU A 65 -11.92 -63.82 39.42
C LEU A 65 -11.83 -62.54 38.57
N ASP A 66 -12.94 -61.80 38.52
CA ASP A 66 -13.00 -60.45 37.90
C ASP A 66 -12.32 -60.40 36.51
N GLY A 67 -12.79 -61.26 35.59
CA GLY A 67 -12.25 -61.42 34.26
C GLY A 67 -11.09 -62.41 34.11
N ILE A 68 -10.34 -62.72 35.18
CA ILE A 68 -9.29 -63.76 35.13
C ILE A 68 -9.95 -65.14 35.19
N GLN A 69 -9.78 -65.93 34.14
CA GLN A 69 -10.23 -67.32 34.13
C GLN A 69 -9.22 -68.19 34.89
N ILE A 70 -9.73 -69.00 35.82
CA ILE A 70 -8.93 -69.83 36.72
C ILE A 70 -9.22 -71.29 36.43
N ASN A 71 -8.21 -72.04 36.00
CA ASN A 71 -8.29 -73.48 35.85
C ASN A 71 -7.44 -74.18 36.93
N ALA A 72 -8.10 -74.72 37.95
CA ALA A 72 -7.47 -75.47 39.04
C ALA A 72 -7.83 -76.97 38.98
N LEU A 73 -8.11 -77.53 37.80
CA LEU A 73 -8.43 -78.97 37.64
C LEU A 73 -7.28 -79.88 38.10
N THR A 74 -6.04 -79.47 37.84
CA THR A 74 -4.81 -80.17 38.23
C THR A 74 -4.02 -79.46 39.32
N GLY A 75 -4.60 -78.40 39.89
CA GLY A 75 -3.96 -77.53 40.88
C GLY A 75 -4.93 -77.11 41.99
N LYS A 76 -4.65 -75.96 42.59
CA LYS A 76 -5.46 -75.35 43.65
C LYS A 76 -5.35 -73.83 43.58
N PHE A 77 -6.47 -73.14 43.78
CA PHE A 77 -6.56 -71.70 43.98
C PHE A 77 -7.39 -71.45 45.25
N SER A 78 -6.72 -71.14 46.36
CA SER A 78 -7.32 -71.17 47.70
C SER A 78 -7.07 -69.86 48.44
N PRO A 79 -8.11 -69.02 48.61
CA PRO A 79 -8.04 -67.78 49.36
C PRO A 79 -7.61 -68.00 50.82
N ARG A 80 -6.76 -67.12 51.33
CA ARG A 80 -6.34 -67.01 52.74
C ARG A 80 -6.48 -65.56 53.21
N ASN A 81 -6.21 -65.32 54.49
CA ASN A 81 -6.37 -64.00 55.11
C ASN A 81 -5.41 -62.96 54.52
N ASP A 82 -4.18 -63.36 54.19
CA ASP A 82 -3.12 -62.41 53.77
C ASP A 82 -2.68 -62.59 52.31
N ASP A 83 -3.13 -63.67 51.66
CA ASP A 83 -2.75 -64.06 50.31
C ASP A 83 -3.75 -65.06 49.71
N THR A 84 -3.45 -65.52 48.49
CA THR A 84 -4.13 -66.64 47.85
C THR A 84 -3.09 -67.70 47.50
N GLN A 85 -3.28 -68.91 48.02
CA GLN A 85 -2.42 -70.04 47.70
C GLN A 85 -2.75 -70.55 46.30
N VAL A 86 -1.75 -70.63 45.44
CA VAL A 86 -1.84 -71.19 44.09
C VAL A 86 -0.86 -72.36 44.00
N ASN A 87 -1.35 -73.57 43.77
CA ASN A 87 -0.49 -74.76 43.66
C ASN A 87 -0.05 -75.01 42.22
N ALA A 88 1.03 -75.79 42.06
CA ALA A 88 1.45 -76.27 40.76
C ALA A 88 0.30 -76.97 40.01
N GLY A 89 0.17 -76.70 38.72
CA GLY A 89 -0.93 -77.21 37.88
C GLY A 89 -2.18 -76.33 37.85
N THR A 90 -2.18 -75.16 38.50
CA THR A 90 -3.19 -74.10 38.27
C THR A 90 -2.77 -73.23 37.08
N ILE A 91 -3.72 -72.90 36.20
CA ILE A 91 -3.53 -72.00 35.07
C ILE A 91 -4.42 -70.77 35.28
N LEU A 92 -3.85 -69.58 35.08
CA LEU A 92 -4.57 -68.30 35.08
C LEU A 92 -4.53 -67.74 33.66
N THR A 93 -5.70 -67.40 33.11
CA THR A 93 -5.81 -66.70 31.83
C THR A 93 -6.21 -65.26 32.14
N VAL A 94 -5.25 -64.34 31.99
CA VAL A 94 -5.41 -62.92 32.33
C VAL A 94 -5.77 -62.15 31.06
N PRO A 95 -6.88 -61.40 31.02
CA PRO A 95 -7.21 -60.56 29.87
C PRO A 95 -6.22 -59.41 29.74
N VAL A 96 -5.83 -59.10 28.50
CA VAL A 96 -4.88 -58.04 28.13
C VAL A 96 -5.53 -57.21 27.03
N GLU A 97 -6.04 -56.04 27.38
CA GLU A 97 -6.55 -55.04 26.42
C GLU A 97 -5.48 -54.65 25.38
N ALA A 98 -5.92 -54.22 24.19
CA ALA A 98 -5.04 -53.79 23.10
C ALA A 98 -4.09 -52.64 23.53
N ASN A 99 -2.79 -52.80 23.26
CA ASN A 99 -1.79 -51.73 23.38
C ASN A 99 -0.64 -51.91 22.39
N THR A 100 -0.35 -50.87 21.60
CA THR A 100 0.71 -50.87 20.57
C THR A 100 2.13 -50.78 21.13
N ASP A 101 2.28 -50.50 22.43
CA ASP A 101 3.57 -50.39 23.10
C ASP A 101 3.88 -51.61 24.01
N GLY A 102 2.94 -52.56 24.10
CA GLY A 102 3.06 -53.77 24.93
C GLY A 102 2.67 -53.54 26.40
N ALA A 103 2.84 -54.56 27.25
CA ALA A 103 2.46 -54.47 28.66
C ALA A 103 3.39 -55.31 29.54
N THR A 104 3.23 -55.17 30.85
CA THR A 104 3.96 -55.94 31.85
C THR A 104 2.97 -56.54 32.84
N LEU A 105 2.94 -57.88 32.94
CA LEU A 105 2.13 -58.62 33.89
C LEU A 105 2.98 -59.05 35.09
N THR A 106 2.55 -58.69 36.30
CA THR A 106 3.27 -58.92 37.54
C THR A 106 2.44 -59.72 38.54
N PHE A 107 3.02 -60.79 39.06
CA PHE A 107 2.47 -61.60 40.16
C PHE A 107 3.25 -61.29 41.44
N ALA A 108 2.64 -60.52 42.35
CA ALA A 108 3.26 -60.19 43.63
C ALA A 108 3.09 -61.33 44.64
N LEU A 109 4.18 -61.74 45.29
CA LEU A 109 4.23 -62.86 46.24
C LEU A 109 4.16 -62.37 47.69
N SER A 110 3.46 -63.11 48.55
CA SER A 110 3.47 -62.85 50.00
C SER A 110 4.76 -63.32 50.69
N GLY A 111 5.49 -64.23 50.05
CA GLY A 111 6.82 -64.70 50.44
C GLY A 111 7.29 -65.91 49.64
N GLY A 112 8.58 -66.24 49.75
CA GLY A 112 9.20 -67.33 49.00
C GLY A 112 9.52 -66.98 47.54
N SER A 113 9.77 -67.99 46.73
CA SER A 113 10.01 -67.88 45.29
C SER A 113 9.10 -68.84 44.54
N THR A 114 8.65 -68.47 43.35
CA THR A 114 7.91 -69.38 42.46
C THR A 114 8.42 -69.26 41.03
N THR A 115 8.06 -70.24 40.22
CA THR A 115 8.26 -70.24 38.79
C THR A 115 6.90 -70.43 38.12
N VAL A 116 6.66 -69.68 37.06
CA VAL A 116 5.49 -69.81 36.19
C VAL A 116 5.94 -69.97 34.75
N GLU A 117 5.07 -70.50 33.90
CA GLU A 117 5.30 -70.62 32.47
C GLU A 117 4.22 -69.85 31.71
N ALA A 118 4.62 -68.97 30.80
CA ALA A 118 3.72 -68.22 29.93
C ALA A 118 4.30 -68.19 28.51
N ALA A 119 3.46 -68.38 27.50
CA ALA A 119 3.87 -68.46 26.08
C ALA A 119 5.06 -69.42 25.81
N GLY A 120 5.18 -70.51 26.58
CA GLY A 120 6.27 -71.48 26.46
C GLY A 120 7.63 -71.05 27.05
N GLN A 121 7.68 -69.93 27.78
CA GLN A 121 8.86 -69.47 28.51
C GLN A 121 8.64 -69.53 30.03
N GLN A 122 9.71 -69.85 30.79
CA GLN A 122 9.67 -69.88 32.25
C GLN A 122 10.13 -68.55 32.85
N TYR A 123 9.32 -68.01 33.75
CA TYR A 123 9.60 -66.81 34.52
C TYR A 123 9.73 -67.19 35.99
N THR A 124 10.89 -66.90 36.58
CA THR A 124 11.15 -67.17 38.00
C THR A 124 11.17 -65.86 38.76
N SER A 125 10.59 -65.86 39.96
CA SER A 125 10.46 -64.65 40.78
C SER A 125 11.81 -64.01 41.10
N ALA A 126 11.93 -62.71 40.86
CA ALA A 126 13.04 -61.88 41.33
C ALA A 126 12.60 -61.16 42.62
N GLY A 127 13.05 -61.66 43.77
CA GLY A 127 12.57 -61.15 45.07
C GLY A 127 11.11 -61.55 45.34
N SER A 128 10.24 -60.57 45.56
CA SER A 128 8.84 -60.79 45.94
C SER A 128 7.85 -60.69 44.78
N ALA A 129 8.29 -60.79 43.52
CA ALA A 129 7.41 -60.75 42.36
C ALA A 129 7.93 -61.60 41.20
N VAL A 130 7.01 -62.08 40.35
CA VAL A 130 7.30 -62.60 39.00
C VAL A 130 6.78 -61.61 37.98
N THR A 131 7.60 -61.21 37.01
CA THR A 131 7.23 -60.23 35.98
C THR A 131 7.37 -60.84 34.61
N ILE A 132 6.35 -60.66 33.77
CA ILE A 132 6.22 -61.21 32.42
C ILE A 132 6.01 -60.03 31.46
N PRO A 133 6.94 -59.75 30.54
CA PRO A 133 6.71 -58.79 29.48
C PRO A 133 5.72 -59.38 28.46
N LEU A 134 4.81 -58.54 27.99
CA LEU A 134 3.79 -58.86 27.00
C LEU A 134 4.03 -58.00 25.75
N GLU A 135 4.00 -58.64 24.58
CA GLU A 135 4.23 -57.99 23.29
C GLU A 135 3.12 -56.99 22.95
N ALA A 136 3.45 -56.03 22.08
CA ALA A 136 2.48 -55.09 21.52
C ALA A 136 1.38 -55.81 20.70
N SER A 137 0.14 -55.33 20.82
CA SER A 137 -1.01 -55.86 20.10
C SER A 137 -2.05 -54.77 19.82
N GLU A 138 -2.58 -54.76 18.60
CA GLU A 138 -3.67 -53.86 18.18
C GLU A 138 -5.06 -54.38 18.57
N THR A 139 -5.16 -55.59 19.10
CA THR A 139 -6.42 -56.21 19.56
C THR A 139 -6.27 -56.77 20.97
N ASP A 140 -7.38 -56.85 21.70
CA ASP A 140 -7.41 -57.54 23.00
C ASP A 140 -6.92 -58.98 22.86
N THR A 141 -6.10 -59.40 23.81
CA THR A 141 -5.49 -60.73 23.91
C THR A 141 -5.67 -61.30 25.31
N GLU A 142 -5.17 -62.52 25.53
CA GLU A 142 -5.13 -63.13 26.86
C GLU A 142 -3.73 -63.70 27.11
N CYS A 143 -3.22 -63.53 28.32
CA CYS A 143 -1.99 -64.16 28.78
C CYS A 143 -2.31 -65.39 29.63
N GLU A 144 -2.01 -66.58 29.10
CA GLU A 144 -2.13 -67.84 29.85
C GLU A 144 -0.84 -68.10 30.65
N VAL A 145 -0.98 -68.21 31.98
CA VAL A 145 0.11 -68.39 32.94
C VAL A 145 -0.11 -69.68 33.73
N SER A 146 0.76 -70.65 33.53
CA SER A 146 0.74 -71.93 34.24
C SER A 146 1.70 -71.91 35.43
N PHE A 147 1.20 -72.23 36.63
CA PHE A 147 2.02 -72.32 37.82
C PHE A 147 2.72 -73.68 37.86
N VAL A 148 4.05 -73.69 37.81
CA VAL A 148 4.85 -74.94 37.88
C VAL A 148 5.31 -75.25 39.30
N ALA A 149 5.22 -74.29 40.22
CA ALA A 149 5.47 -74.44 41.64
C ALA A 149 4.38 -73.75 42.46
N GLN A 150 4.26 -74.14 43.73
CA GLN A 150 3.33 -73.49 44.65
C GLN A 150 3.77 -72.04 44.93
N ALA A 151 2.82 -71.12 44.82
CA ALA A 151 2.96 -69.70 45.13
C ALA A 151 1.92 -69.23 46.14
N TYR A 152 2.21 -68.13 46.80
CA TYR A 152 1.25 -67.39 47.62
C TYR A 152 1.20 -65.97 47.08
N LEU A 153 0.09 -65.62 46.43
CA LEU A 153 -0.04 -64.36 45.70
C LEU A 153 -0.75 -63.30 46.56
N LYS A 154 -0.20 -62.10 46.58
CA LYS A 154 -0.82 -60.89 47.15
C LYS A 154 -1.65 -60.15 46.13
N SER A 155 -1.17 -60.06 44.90
CA SER A 155 -1.88 -59.42 43.80
C SER A 155 -1.40 -59.94 42.45
N ILE A 156 -2.22 -59.69 41.45
CA ILE A 156 -1.87 -59.76 40.03
C ILE A 156 -2.01 -58.33 39.51
N GLU A 157 -1.06 -57.84 38.74
CA GLU A 157 -1.06 -56.48 38.22
C GLU A 157 -0.66 -56.48 36.76
N ILE A 158 -1.43 -55.80 35.91
CA ILE A 158 -1.04 -55.50 34.54
C ILE A 158 -0.81 -54.00 34.39
N SER A 159 0.34 -53.62 33.85
CA SER A 159 0.68 -52.23 33.52
C SER A 159 1.02 -52.14 32.04
N TYR A 160 0.38 -51.23 31.32
CA TYR A 160 0.66 -50.98 29.91
C TYR A 160 1.89 -50.09 29.75
N ASN A 161 2.73 -50.36 28.76
CA ASN A 161 3.88 -49.52 28.45
C ASN A 161 3.40 -48.24 27.76
N GLU A 162 4.13 -47.14 27.97
CA GLU A 162 3.87 -45.85 27.33
C GLU A 162 4.91 -45.58 26.22
N PRO A 163 4.54 -44.87 25.13
CA PRO A 163 5.50 -44.46 24.12
C PRO A 163 6.54 -43.49 24.72
N ALA A 164 7.76 -43.52 24.18
CA ALA A 164 8.78 -42.54 24.56
C ALA A 164 8.29 -41.11 24.24
N GLU A 165 8.43 -40.19 25.19
CA GLU A 165 8.11 -38.78 24.93
C GLU A 165 8.95 -38.25 23.76
N GLU A 166 8.29 -37.69 22.75
CA GLU A 166 8.96 -37.00 21.65
C GLU A 166 9.57 -35.71 22.20
N TYR A 167 10.89 -35.51 22.03
CA TYR A 167 11.56 -34.26 22.39
C TYR A 167 11.49 -33.29 21.21
N PRO A 168 11.06 -32.02 21.38
CA PRO A 168 10.87 -31.28 22.64
C PRO A 168 9.47 -31.40 23.25
N GLY A 169 8.55 -32.16 22.66
CA GLY A 169 7.16 -32.23 23.08
C GLY A 169 6.39 -30.93 22.76
N VAL A 170 5.25 -30.73 23.41
CA VAL A 170 4.43 -29.52 23.28
C VAL A 170 4.76 -28.59 24.46
N PRO A 171 4.96 -27.27 24.26
CA PRO A 171 5.18 -26.35 25.36
C PRO A 171 3.89 -26.13 26.16
N GLU A 172 4.03 -26.03 27.49
CA GLU A 172 2.89 -25.85 28.40
C GLU A 172 2.83 -24.41 28.92
N ASN A 173 1.61 -23.91 29.16
CA ASN A 173 1.35 -22.59 29.76
C ASN A 173 1.93 -21.38 29.00
N VAL A 174 2.09 -21.49 27.68
CA VAL A 174 2.52 -20.37 26.83
C VAL A 174 1.34 -19.45 26.53
N GLN A 175 1.55 -18.15 26.61
CA GLN A 175 0.59 -17.11 26.21
C GLN A 175 1.19 -16.32 25.04
N ALA A 176 0.34 -15.72 24.21
CA ALA A 176 0.77 -14.77 23.20
C ALA A 176 1.13 -13.46 23.91
N ALA A 177 2.35 -13.42 24.42
CA ALA A 177 2.92 -12.30 25.14
C ALA A 177 4.42 -12.24 24.91
N ASP A 178 4.98 -11.03 24.85
CA ASP A 178 6.37 -10.81 24.48
C ASP A 178 7.32 -11.53 25.45
N ALA A 179 8.25 -12.29 24.86
CA ALA A 179 9.20 -13.11 25.61
C ALA A 179 10.63 -12.69 25.29
N SER A 180 11.40 -12.34 26.32
CA SER A 180 12.81 -11.97 26.17
C SER A 180 13.73 -12.82 27.06
N TYR A 181 14.78 -13.34 26.44
CA TYR A 181 15.83 -14.12 27.06
C TYR A 181 17.12 -13.31 27.05
N THR A 182 17.48 -12.78 28.21
CA THR A 182 18.74 -12.10 28.44
C THR A 182 19.74 -13.00 29.15
N PHE A 183 21.03 -12.79 28.91
CA PHE A 183 22.10 -13.66 29.39
C PHE A 183 23.01 -12.99 30.43
N GLU A 184 22.46 -12.05 31.20
CA GLU A 184 23.13 -11.40 32.34
C GLU A 184 23.22 -12.32 33.57
N SER A 185 22.48 -13.43 33.58
CA SER A 185 22.47 -14.43 34.64
C SER A 185 22.38 -15.84 34.03
N ALA A 186 22.94 -16.83 34.72
CA ALA A 186 22.75 -18.25 34.39
C ALA A 186 21.58 -18.89 35.16
N GLU A 187 20.84 -18.10 35.93
CA GLU A 187 19.63 -18.54 36.62
C GLU A 187 18.58 -19.00 35.60
N GLY A 188 18.04 -20.20 35.82
CA GLY A 188 17.15 -20.88 34.89
C GLY A 188 17.83 -21.88 33.95
N LEU A 189 19.17 -21.95 33.91
CA LEU A 189 19.89 -22.99 33.16
C LEU A 189 19.91 -24.32 33.94
N LEU A 190 19.28 -25.35 33.41
CA LEU A 190 19.23 -26.70 34.00
C LEU A 190 19.59 -27.76 32.96
N ALA A 191 20.32 -28.80 33.37
CA ALA A 191 20.51 -30.01 32.58
C ALA A 191 19.24 -30.87 32.58
N GLU A 192 19.20 -31.91 31.75
CA GLU A 192 18.04 -32.82 31.60
C GLU A 192 17.62 -33.50 32.91
N ASP A 193 18.53 -33.68 33.87
CA ASP A 193 18.23 -34.22 35.20
C ASP A 193 17.70 -33.17 36.21
N GLY A 194 17.49 -31.93 35.77
CA GLY A 194 17.01 -30.81 36.57
C GLY A 194 18.07 -30.15 37.45
N THR A 195 19.35 -30.49 37.30
CA THR A 195 20.44 -29.87 38.06
C THR A 195 21.11 -28.73 37.29
N ALA A 196 21.72 -27.78 38.02
CA ALA A 196 22.48 -26.71 37.36
C ALA A 196 23.78 -27.27 36.75
N PRO A 197 24.04 -27.06 35.44
CA PRO A 197 25.19 -27.65 34.78
C PRO A 197 26.51 -26.97 35.19
N ALA A 198 27.60 -27.74 35.14
CA ALA A 198 28.92 -27.23 35.50
C ALA A 198 29.37 -26.09 34.56
N ASN A 199 29.94 -25.03 35.12
CA ASN A 199 30.39 -23.84 34.37
C ASN A 199 29.29 -23.18 33.51
N ASN A 200 28.02 -23.30 33.91
CA ASN A 200 26.86 -22.74 33.18
C ASN A 200 26.83 -23.19 31.71
N THR A 201 27.23 -24.43 31.43
CA THR A 201 27.42 -24.94 30.08
C THR A 201 26.68 -26.25 29.89
N LEU A 202 25.77 -26.31 28.92
CA LEU A 202 25.27 -27.55 28.35
C LEU A 202 26.15 -27.91 27.14
N GLU A 203 26.84 -29.05 27.19
CA GLU A 203 27.70 -29.51 26.11
C GLU A 203 27.49 -30.99 25.87
N ARG A 204 27.03 -31.35 24.66
CA ARG A 204 26.67 -32.73 24.28
C ARG A 204 25.56 -33.34 25.15
N GLU A 205 24.69 -32.50 25.68
CA GLU A 205 23.56 -32.87 26.53
C GLU A 205 22.34 -31.99 26.23
N ARG A 206 21.18 -32.40 26.74
CA ARG A 206 19.95 -31.61 26.72
C ARG A 206 19.78 -30.84 28.03
N GLY A 207 18.98 -29.79 27.96
CA GLY A 207 18.61 -29.03 29.13
C GLY A 207 17.56 -27.96 28.81
N THR A 208 17.40 -27.05 29.74
CA THR A 208 16.50 -25.90 29.62
C THR A 208 17.22 -24.63 30.02
N PHE A 209 16.80 -23.51 29.45
CA PHE A 209 17.10 -22.19 29.95
C PHE A 209 15.78 -21.47 30.16
N ARG A 210 15.33 -21.41 31.42
CA ARG A 210 13.96 -21.03 31.78
C ARG A 210 12.96 -22.00 31.13
N ASP A 211 12.10 -21.50 30.26
CA ASP A 211 11.08 -22.21 29.49
C ASP A 211 11.55 -22.62 28.08
N MET A 212 12.71 -22.12 27.63
CA MET A 212 13.34 -22.57 26.39
C MET A 212 14.01 -23.93 26.57
N LYS A 213 13.78 -24.86 25.64
CA LYS A 213 14.48 -26.15 25.59
C LYS A 213 15.76 -26.04 24.74
N VAL A 214 16.82 -26.70 25.19
CA VAL A 214 18.14 -26.66 24.56
C VAL A 214 18.60 -28.08 24.25
N ASP A 215 18.88 -28.37 22.99
CA ASP A 215 19.52 -29.63 22.57
C ASP A 215 20.92 -29.35 22.04
N ALA A 216 21.95 -29.70 22.82
CA ALA A 216 23.35 -29.61 22.44
C ALA A 216 23.97 -30.98 22.12
N THR A 217 23.17 -32.04 21.97
CA THR A 217 23.66 -33.43 21.84
C THR A 217 24.46 -33.68 20.56
N ASN A 218 24.18 -32.95 19.49
CA ASN A 218 24.87 -33.09 18.19
C ASN A 218 26.21 -32.33 18.14
N SER A 219 27.11 -32.59 19.11
CA SER A 219 28.36 -31.85 19.29
C SER A 219 28.21 -30.34 19.52
N GLY A 220 27.01 -29.89 19.91
CA GLY A 220 26.70 -28.51 20.24
C GLY A 220 27.20 -28.08 21.61
N LYS A 221 27.03 -26.79 21.90
CA LYS A 221 27.36 -26.15 23.17
C LYS A 221 26.48 -24.93 23.39
N PHE A 222 25.87 -24.82 24.57
CA PHE A 222 25.16 -23.64 25.05
C PHE A 222 25.79 -23.19 26.38
N ALA A 223 26.58 -22.11 26.35
CA ALA A 223 27.38 -21.67 27.50
C ALA A 223 27.05 -20.22 27.88
N VAL A 224 26.30 -20.03 28.95
CA VAL A 224 25.88 -18.70 29.43
C VAL A 224 27.07 -17.99 30.08
N GLN A 225 27.37 -16.77 29.64
CA GLN A 225 28.51 -15.95 30.08
C GLN A 225 28.02 -14.62 30.71
N PRO A 226 27.51 -14.65 31.96
CA PRO A 226 26.95 -13.47 32.65
C PRO A 226 27.83 -12.22 32.64
N ALA A 227 29.15 -12.40 32.83
CA ALA A 227 30.12 -11.30 32.85
C ALA A 227 30.21 -10.51 31.53
N ASN A 228 29.70 -11.08 30.45
CA ASN A 228 29.67 -10.49 29.12
C ASN A 228 28.25 -10.19 28.63
N GLY A 229 27.21 -10.46 29.43
CA GLY A 229 25.80 -10.29 29.03
C GLY A 229 25.42 -11.09 27.79
N ARG A 230 25.96 -12.31 27.62
CA ARG A 230 25.78 -13.11 26.40
C ARG A 230 25.79 -14.61 26.66
N VAL A 231 25.38 -15.40 25.67
CA VAL A 231 25.58 -16.84 25.58
C VAL A 231 26.45 -17.18 24.38
N GLN A 232 27.36 -18.13 24.54
CA GLN A 232 28.06 -18.76 23.42
C GLN A 232 27.26 -19.97 22.96
N ILE A 233 26.91 -20.01 21.68
CA ILE A 233 26.21 -21.12 21.05
C ILE A 233 27.08 -21.66 19.93
N ASN A 234 27.40 -22.96 19.96
CA ASN A 234 28.22 -23.59 18.92
C ASN A 234 27.34 -24.31 17.88
N ALA A 235 27.92 -24.53 16.70
CA ALA A 235 27.35 -25.38 15.66
C ALA A 235 26.86 -26.73 16.23
N GLY A 236 25.68 -27.17 15.79
CA GLY A 236 25.04 -28.40 16.27
C GLY A 236 24.20 -28.23 17.54
N THR A 237 23.96 -27.00 17.98
CA THR A 237 23.00 -26.67 19.04
C THR A 237 21.65 -26.29 18.43
N VAL A 238 20.57 -26.81 19.00
CA VAL A 238 19.19 -26.45 18.64
C VAL A 238 18.50 -25.82 19.83
N LEU A 239 17.88 -24.67 19.62
CA LEU A 239 16.99 -24.01 20.57
C LEU A 239 15.55 -24.27 20.19
N TYR A 240 14.73 -24.49 21.20
CA TYR A 240 13.30 -24.70 21.08
C TYR A 240 12.62 -23.62 21.94
N ILE A 241 12.14 -22.57 21.29
CA ILE A 241 11.58 -21.37 21.93
C ILE A 241 10.05 -21.54 22.00
N PRO A 242 9.44 -21.54 23.19
CA PRO A 242 8.00 -21.73 23.32
C PRO A 242 7.22 -20.59 22.67
N ALA A 243 6.19 -20.94 21.88
CA ALA A 243 5.30 -19.98 21.23
C ALA A 243 3.82 -20.43 21.33
N ALA A 244 2.94 -19.51 21.70
CA ALA A 244 1.48 -19.61 21.61
C ALA A 244 0.95 -19.13 20.25
N TYR A 245 -0.30 -19.48 19.93
CA TYR A 245 -1.00 -19.00 18.74
C TYR A 245 -1.24 -17.48 18.79
N ASP A 246 -1.00 -16.79 17.68
CA ASP A 246 -1.41 -15.42 17.44
C ASP A 246 -1.83 -15.26 15.98
N GLU A 247 -3.05 -14.80 15.73
CA GLU A 247 -3.55 -14.58 14.38
C GLU A 247 -2.78 -13.46 13.66
N ALA A 248 -2.18 -12.52 14.40
CA ALA A 248 -1.37 -11.43 13.83
C ALA A 248 0.10 -11.83 13.60
N GLY A 249 0.51 -13.04 13.99
CA GLY A 249 1.89 -13.49 13.91
C GLY A 249 2.79 -12.96 15.03
N ALA A 250 4.08 -13.24 14.91
CA ALA A 250 5.11 -12.74 15.82
C ALA A 250 6.44 -12.55 15.08
N GLU A 251 7.37 -11.83 15.70
CA GLU A 251 8.73 -11.69 15.22
C GLU A 251 9.73 -12.33 16.17
N LEU A 252 10.64 -13.13 15.62
CA LEU A 252 11.80 -13.65 16.34
C LEU A 252 13.04 -12.82 16.02
N LEU A 253 13.73 -12.33 17.04
CA LEU A 253 15.07 -11.75 16.93
C LEU A 253 16.05 -12.53 17.80
N ILE A 254 17.09 -13.08 17.17
CA ILE A 254 18.27 -13.61 17.86
C ILE A 254 19.40 -12.60 17.71
N ALA A 255 19.60 -11.76 18.73
CA ALA A 255 20.57 -10.68 18.71
C ALA A 255 21.99 -11.17 19.03
N GLY A 256 22.94 -10.90 18.14
CA GLY A 256 24.38 -11.15 18.27
C GLY A 256 25.11 -10.14 19.17
N THR A 257 26.45 -10.07 19.10
CA THR A 257 27.24 -9.18 19.98
C THR A 257 27.03 -7.70 19.67
N THR A 258 27.07 -6.88 20.74
CA THR A 258 26.96 -5.40 20.75
C THR A 258 28.01 -4.65 19.92
N ASP A 259 28.93 -5.34 19.24
CA ASP A 259 30.01 -4.76 18.43
C ASP A 259 29.77 -4.83 16.91
N GLY A 260 28.64 -5.39 16.46
CA GLY A 260 28.26 -5.41 15.05
C GLY A 260 29.14 -6.32 14.16
N SER A 261 29.80 -7.33 14.72
CA SER A 261 30.49 -8.35 13.90
C SER A 261 29.52 -9.32 13.23
N THR A 262 30.01 -9.98 12.17
CA THR A 262 29.26 -10.72 11.13
C THR A 262 28.09 -11.56 11.68
N PRO A 263 26.86 -11.37 11.16
CA PRO A 263 25.72 -12.24 11.43
C PRO A 263 26.08 -13.72 11.26
N ALA A 264 25.67 -14.55 12.22
CA ALA A 264 25.82 -16.00 12.12
C ALA A 264 24.63 -16.61 11.36
N ASN A 265 24.90 -17.57 10.49
CA ASN A 265 23.89 -18.31 9.75
C ASN A 265 23.19 -19.32 10.67
N ILE A 266 21.87 -19.24 10.68
CA ILE A 266 20.99 -20.12 11.44
C ILE A 266 19.88 -20.64 10.54
N THR A 267 19.12 -21.60 11.04
CA THR A 267 17.88 -22.04 10.41
C THR A 267 16.77 -21.98 11.42
N VAL A 268 15.65 -21.35 11.10
CA VAL A 268 14.48 -21.24 11.99
C VAL A 268 13.32 -21.95 11.31
N ASN A 269 12.75 -22.97 11.96
CA ASN A 269 11.70 -23.82 11.41
C ASN A 269 12.00 -24.41 10.01
N GLY A 270 13.29 -24.57 9.68
CA GLY A 270 13.75 -25.06 8.37
C GLY A 270 14.10 -23.96 7.35
N GLU A 271 13.81 -22.70 7.64
CA GLU A 271 14.13 -21.55 6.78
C GLU A 271 15.48 -20.92 7.13
N ALA A 272 16.22 -20.50 6.11
CA ALA A 272 17.52 -19.87 6.31
C ALA A 272 17.36 -18.46 6.91
N ALA A 273 18.10 -18.17 7.98
CA ALA A 273 18.10 -16.87 8.63
C ALA A 273 19.51 -16.47 9.08
N THR A 274 19.64 -15.24 9.56
CA THR A 274 20.87 -14.78 10.23
C THR A 274 20.54 -14.12 11.56
N THR A 275 21.45 -14.21 12.53
CA THR A 275 21.34 -13.42 13.77
C THR A 275 21.38 -11.92 13.48
N ASN A 276 20.80 -11.08 14.34
CA ASN A 276 20.62 -9.62 14.14
C ASN A 276 19.60 -9.23 13.06
N THR A 277 18.85 -10.17 12.49
CA THR A 277 17.74 -9.89 11.58
C THR A 277 16.45 -10.33 12.25
N ARG A 278 15.40 -9.50 12.22
CA ARG A 278 14.05 -9.87 12.64
C ARG A 278 13.47 -10.85 11.64
N MET A 279 12.83 -11.90 12.14
CA MET A 279 12.19 -12.92 11.32
C MET A 279 10.72 -12.98 11.68
N ALA A 280 9.86 -12.64 10.71
CA ALA A 280 8.44 -12.85 10.81
C ALA A 280 8.12 -14.34 10.90
N LEU A 281 7.24 -14.70 11.84
CA LEU A 281 6.72 -16.04 12.02
C LEU A 281 5.25 -16.05 11.60
N ASP A 282 4.92 -16.90 10.62
CA ASP A 282 3.53 -17.19 10.30
C ASP A 282 2.93 -18.07 11.40
N MET A 283 1.92 -17.54 12.09
CA MET A 283 1.26 -18.19 13.20
C MET A 283 -0.23 -18.46 12.94
N ASN A 284 -0.66 -18.43 11.67
CA ASN A 284 -2.07 -18.48 11.27
C ASN A 284 -2.77 -19.84 11.47
N ASP A 285 -2.01 -20.92 11.68
CA ASP A 285 -2.59 -22.25 11.95
C ASP A 285 -2.77 -22.49 13.45
N ALA A 286 -3.95 -22.15 13.98
CA ALA A 286 -4.31 -22.38 15.38
C ALA A 286 -4.16 -23.85 15.83
N ALA A 287 -4.21 -24.83 14.92
CA ALA A 287 -4.04 -26.24 15.26
C ALA A 287 -2.57 -26.63 15.49
N ALA A 288 -1.63 -25.83 15.00
CA ALA A 288 -0.19 -26.06 15.16
C ALA A 288 0.37 -25.53 16.50
N TYR A 289 -0.40 -24.75 17.26
CA TYR A 289 0.06 -24.08 18.48
C TYR A 289 -0.69 -24.56 19.74
N PRO A 290 -0.06 -24.50 20.93
CA PRO A 290 1.28 -23.97 21.18
C PRO A 290 2.38 -24.94 20.68
N GLN A 291 3.49 -24.39 20.16
CA GLN A 291 4.62 -25.18 19.65
C GLN A 291 5.95 -24.52 19.99
N TYR A 292 7.05 -25.27 19.82
CA TYR A 292 8.39 -24.70 19.92
C TYR A 292 8.87 -24.23 18.55
N ILE A 293 9.27 -22.96 18.45
CA ILE A 293 10.04 -22.45 17.31
C ILE A 293 11.44 -23.06 17.40
N LYS A 294 11.87 -23.73 16.32
CA LYS A 294 13.12 -24.48 16.26
C LYS A 294 14.20 -23.63 15.60
N ALA A 295 15.19 -23.16 16.37
CA ALA A 295 16.34 -22.43 15.86
C ALA A 295 17.63 -23.29 15.91
N GLU A 296 18.20 -23.58 14.73
CA GLU A 296 19.36 -24.45 14.55
C GLU A 296 20.61 -23.62 14.22
N PHE A 297 21.65 -23.78 15.03
CA PHE A 297 22.93 -23.08 14.82
C PHE A 297 23.87 -23.94 13.98
N THR A 298 24.27 -23.41 12.83
CA THR A 298 25.20 -24.09 11.90
C THR A 298 26.66 -23.68 12.09
N GLU A 299 26.89 -22.56 12.78
CA GLU A 299 28.21 -22.05 13.15
C GLU A 299 28.21 -21.50 14.59
N GLN A 300 29.36 -21.04 15.06
CA GLN A 300 29.46 -20.46 16.41
C GLN A 300 28.91 -19.03 16.41
N ALA A 301 28.00 -18.74 17.34
CA ALA A 301 27.45 -17.40 17.59
C ALA A 301 27.65 -16.97 19.05
N TYR A 302 27.77 -15.66 19.24
CA TYR A 302 27.68 -15.02 20.55
C TYR A 302 26.39 -14.20 20.59
N VAL A 303 25.40 -14.67 21.33
CA VAL A 303 24.05 -14.08 21.37
C VAL A 303 23.87 -13.29 22.65
N THR A 304 23.43 -12.03 22.56
CA THR A 304 23.20 -11.12 23.69
C THR A 304 21.75 -11.15 24.17
N GLY A 305 20.82 -11.46 23.27
CA GLY A 305 19.41 -11.62 23.59
C GLY A 305 18.67 -12.46 22.56
N ILE A 306 17.58 -13.08 22.99
CA ILE A 306 16.58 -13.67 22.10
C ILE A 306 15.25 -13.04 22.48
N SER A 307 14.51 -12.50 21.52
CA SER A 307 13.16 -11.98 21.75
C SER A 307 12.17 -12.58 20.77
N LEU A 308 10.99 -12.92 21.28
CA LEU A 308 9.82 -13.30 20.51
C LEU A 308 8.73 -12.27 20.82
N ASN A 309 8.42 -11.43 19.85
CA ASN A 309 7.50 -10.31 20.01
C ASN A 309 6.22 -10.59 19.25
N TYR A 310 5.11 -10.69 19.95
CA TYR A 310 3.79 -10.96 19.39
C TYR A 310 3.21 -9.69 18.78
N ALA A 311 2.71 -9.79 17.55
CA ALA A 311 2.07 -8.65 16.92
C ALA A 311 0.81 -8.18 17.68
N SER A 312 0.18 -9.06 18.48
CA SER A 312 -0.94 -8.70 19.35
C SER A 312 -0.56 -8.09 20.71
N ASP A 313 0.70 -8.20 21.15
CA ASP A 313 1.19 -7.70 22.43
C ASP A 313 2.17 -6.54 22.20
N SER A 314 1.64 -5.35 21.88
CA SER A 314 2.51 -4.19 21.73
C SER A 314 3.09 -3.77 23.08
N ASP A 315 4.42 -3.67 23.18
CA ASP A 315 5.16 -3.11 24.32
C ASP A 315 4.68 -1.69 24.73
N TYR A 316 3.95 -1.02 23.85
CA TYR A 316 3.38 0.31 24.04
C TYR A 316 1.88 0.24 24.39
N PRO A 317 1.37 1.11 25.28
CA PRO A 317 -0.06 1.23 25.49
C PRO A 317 -0.75 1.68 24.19
N ASP A 318 -2.00 1.24 23.97
CA ASP A 318 -2.81 1.66 22.81
C ASP A 318 -2.72 3.21 22.63
N PRO A 319 -2.39 3.70 21.42
CA PRO A 319 -2.21 5.12 21.20
C PRO A 319 -3.52 5.89 21.38
N VAL A 320 -3.41 7.10 21.94
CA VAL A 320 -4.55 8.02 22.03
C VAL A 320 -4.56 8.91 20.79
N VAL A 321 -5.19 8.40 19.72
CA VAL A 321 -5.38 9.08 18.44
C VAL A 321 -6.86 9.03 18.02
N GLU A 322 -7.23 9.92 17.12
CA GLU A 322 -8.52 9.93 16.43
C GLU A 322 -8.26 9.71 14.93
N ALA A 323 -9.25 9.24 14.18
CA ALA A 323 -9.18 9.16 12.72
C ALA A 323 -9.21 10.60 12.17
N LYS A 324 -8.03 11.23 12.17
CA LYS A 324 -7.80 12.60 11.77
C LYS A 324 -6.44 12.78 11.14
N ASP A 325 -6.39 13.63 10.12
CA ASP A 325 -5.17 13.89 9.38
C ASP A 325 -4.07 14.39 10.30
N LYS A 326 -2.87 13.84 10.12
CA LYS A 326 -1.72 14.15 10.96
C LYS A 326 -0.45 14.19 10.14
N VAL A 327 0.29 15.29 10.29
CA VAL A 327 1.63 15.44 9.73
C VAL A 327 2.65 15.55 10.86
N TRP A 328 3.67 14.71 10.83
CA TRP A 328 4.86 14.79 11.66
C TRP A 328 5.98 15.45 10.88
N ASP A 329 6.42 16.62 11.34
CA ASP A 329 7.53 17.37 10.74
C ASP A 329 8.87 16.81 11.25
N PHE A 330 9.75 16.36 10.36
CA PHE A 330 11.07 15.83 10.70
C PHE A 330 12.19 16.85 10.42
N THR A 331 11.89 18.15 10.40
CA THR A 331 12.85 19.25 10.21
C THR A 331 13.00 20.11 11.48
N ALA A 332 13.89 21.11 11.46
CA ALA A 332 14.00 22.08 12.56
C ALA A 332 12.77 22.98 12.75
N SER A 333 11.81 22.94 11.83
CA SER A 333 10.54 23.68 11.94
C SER A 333 9.53 23.01 12.86
N SER A 334 9.78 21.76 13.28
CA SER A 334 8.86 21.03 14.15
C SER A 334 8.58 21.78 15.46
N ALA A 335 7.31 21.79 15.85
CA ALA A 335 6.87 22.36 17.13
C ALA A 335 7.22 21.46 18.33
N VAL A 336 7.55 20.19 18.08
CA VAL A 336 7.90 19.18 19.10
C VAL A 336 9.40 18.87 19.00
N GLU A 337 10.06 18.77 20.15
CA GLU A 337 11.49 18.44 20.20
C GLU A 337 11.71 16.99 19.75
N ARG A 338 12.50 16.81 18.70
CA ARG A 338 12.87 15.49 18.17
C ARG A 338 14.00 14.89 19.03
N PRO A 339 13.89 13.63 19.49
CA PRO A 339 14.95 12.99 20.27
C PRO A 339 16.15 12.60 19.39
N ASP A 340 17.35 12.48 19.98
CA ASP A 340 18.54 11.92 19.32
C ASP A 340 18.85 10.56 19.96
N LEU A 341 18.57 9.47 19.22
CA LEU A 341 18.54 8.10 19.71
C LEU A 341 19.51 7.23 18.89
N GLN A 342 20.35 6.46 19.58
CA GLN A 342 21.20 5.43 18.99
C GLN A 342 21.45 4.34 20.02
N GLY A 343 21.07 3.09 19.69
CA GLY A 343 21.12 1.98 20.65
C GLY A 343 20.10 2.12 21.78
N ALA A 344 18.99 2.83 21.54
CA ALA A 344 17.98 3.14 22.54
C ALA A 344 16.59 3.32 21.91
N GLU A 345 15.57 3.19 22.73
CA GLU A 345 14.17 3.50 22.41
C GLU A 345 13.80 4.93 22.86
N GLY A 346 12.76 5.49 22.27
CA GLY A 346 12.21 6.79 22.65
C GLY A 346 10.87 7.08 21.97
N GLU A 347 10.45 8.34 22.01
CA GLU A 347 9.15 8.77 21.51
C GLU A 347 9.26 10.15 20.86
N TYR A 348 8.46 10.38 19.81
CA TYR A 348 8.34 11.65 19.11
C TYR A 348 6.91 11.94 18.65
N ASP A 349 6.24 12.88 19.32
CA ASP A 349 4.88 13.34 19.02
C ASP A 349 3.86 12.19 18.79
N GLY A 350 3.90 11.19 19.67
CA GLY A 350 3.09 9.98 19.66
C GLY A 350 3.75 8.78 18.99
N ILE A 351 4.70 9.00 18.06
CA ILE A 351 5.46 7.93 17.39
C ILE A 351 6.40 7.28 18.39
N GLN A 352 6.30 5.97 18.57
CA GLN A 352 7.29 5.23 19.35
C GLN A 352 8.46 4.86 18.45
N ILE A 353 9.68 5.00 18.95
CA ILE A 353 10.90 4.84 18.17
C ILE A 353 11.74 3.75 18.81
N ASP A 354 11.95 2.65 18.08
CA ASP A 354 12.97 1.67 18.42
C ASP A 354 14.20 1.92 17.54
N ALA A 355 15.24 2.51 18.14
CA ALA A 355 16.56 2.63 17.53
C ALA A 355 17.62 1.80 18.29
N SER A 356 17.21 0.70 18.92
CA SER A 356 18.08 -0.21 19.68
C SER A 356 19.19 -0.85 18.82
N THR A 357 18.91 -1.09 17.54
CA THR A 357 19.88 -1.59 16.55
C THR A 357 20.22 -0.58 15.45
N GLY A 358 19.54 0.57 15.44
CA GLY A 358 19.68 1.62 14.43
C GLY A 358 20.07 2.99 14.99
N LYS A 359 19.58 4.05 14.35
CA LYS A 359 19.84 5.45 14.70
C LYS A 359 18.69 6.34 14.23
N PHE A 360 18.26 7.25 15.10
CA PHE A 360 17.32 8.33 14.81
C PHE A 360 17.94 9.65 15.27
N SER A 361 18.32 10.54 14.36
CA SER A 361 19.19 11.68 14.68
C SER A 361 18.80 12.97 13.95
N PRO A 362 18.23 13.95 14.68
CA PRO A 362 17.73 15.21 14.12
C PRO A 362 18.82 16.08 13.49
N ARG A 363 18.48 16.75 12.37
CA ARG A 363 19.27 17.77 11.68
C ARG A 363 18.41 18.99 11.35
N ASP A 364 19.01 20.04 10.79
CA ASP A 364 18.29 21.28 10.49
C ASP A 364 17.19 21.09 9.42
N THR A 365 17.51 20.38 8.34
CA THR A 365 16.62 20.19 7.17
C THR A 365 15.82 18.89 7.20
N ASP A 366 16.20 17.94 8.05
CA ASP A 366 15.70 16.56 8.03
C ASP A 366 16.02 15.82 9.34
N THR A 367 15.59 14.57 9.44
CA THR A 367 16.01 13.63 10.49
C THR A 367 16.64 12.40 9.85
N GLN A 368 17.88 12.09 10.24
CA GLN A 368 18.57 10.89 9.77
C GLN A 368 18.02 9.66 10.48
N VAL A 369 17.60 8.67 9.70
CA VAL A 369 17.18 7.34 10.17
C VAL A 369 18.04 6.27 9.50
N ASN A 370 18.65 5.38 10.27
CA ASN A 370 19.52 4.31 9.74
C ASN A 370 18.83 2.96 9.76
N ALA A 371 19.41 1.99 9.03
CA ALA A 371 19.03 0.58 9.11
C ALA A 371 18.99 0.09 10.58
N GLY A 372 17.98 -0.71 10.91
CA GLY A 372 17.73 -1.21 12.28
C GLY A 372 16.89 -0.28 13.15
N THR A 373 16.29 0.77 12.57
CA THR A 373 15.31 1.62 13.25
C THR A 373 13.89 1.27 12.82
N THR A 374 12.97 1.18 13.78
CA THR A 374 11.54 1.04 13.54
C THR A 374 10.80 2.23 14.16
N LEU A 375 9.89 2.82 13.37
CA LEU A 375 8.98 3.87 13.82
C LEU A 375 7.57 3.27 13.93
N TYR A 376 7.01 3.27 15.13
CA TYR A 376 5.65 2.83 15.39
C TYR A 376 4.71 4.02 15.25
N ILE A 377 4.04 4.11 14.10
CA ILE A 377 3.15 5.21 13.74
C ILE A 377 1.78 4.98 14.39
N PRO A 378 1.26 5.93 15.21
CA PRO A 378 -0.04 5.74 15.85
C PRO A 378 -1.17 5.96 14.83
N VAL A 379 -2.07 4.98 14.74
CA VAL A 379 -3.17 4.93 13.77
C VAL A 379 -4.50 4.61 14.47
N ALA A 380 -5.57 5.26 14.04
CA ALA A 380 -6.94 5.07 14.49
C ALA A 380 -7.73 4.22 13.46
N PRO A 381 -8.81 3.54 13.87
CA PRO A 381 -9.68 2.82 12.95
C PRO A 381 -10.48 3.80 12.08
N ASP A 382 -10.46 3.60 10.77
CA ASP A 382 -11.31 4.31 9.82
C ASP A 382 -12.01 3.33 8.88
N ALA A 383 -13.34 3.44 8.82
CA ALA A 383 -14.17 2.63 7.93
C ALA A 383 -14.03 3.01 6.45
N GLU A 384 -13.59 4.24 6.17
CA GLU A 384 -13.37 4.77 4.82
C GLU A 384 -11.90 4.59 4.38
N GLY A 385 -11.04 4.10 5.28
CA GLY A 385 -9.62 3.85 5.05
C GLY A 385 -8.73 5.05 5.38
N ALA A 386 -7.42 4.83 5.36
CA ALA A 386 -6.42 5.88 5.56
C ALA A 386 -5.18 5.58 4.71
N SER A 387 -4.43 6.62 4.35
CA SER A 387 -3.14 6.51 3.68
C SER A 387 -2.03 7.13 4.52
N ILE A 388 -0.80 6.79 4.18
CA ILE A 388 0.43 7.31 4.75
C ILE A 388 1.39 7.67 3.61
N THR A 389 1.99 8.85 3.69
CA THR A 389 3.11 9.26 2.84
C THR A 389 4.32 9.50 3.71
N VAL A 390 5.42 8.83 3.38
CA VAL A 390 6.73 9.04 4.02
C VAL A 390 7.54 9.92 3.08
N ALA A 391 7.81 11.17 3.44
CA ALA A 391 8.59 12.10 2.62
C ALA A 391 10.03 12.21 3.12
N GLY A 392 11.00 12.09 2.21
CA GLY A 392 12.41 12.10 2.55
C GLY A 392 13.30 11.68 1.39
N ASN A 393 14.61 11.69 1.62
CA ASN A 393 15.58 11.15 0.69
C ASN A 393 16.16 9.84 1.23
N ASN A 394 15.96 8.73 0.53
CA ASN A 394 16.56 7.44 0.87
C ASN A 394 17.90 7.26 0.15
N TYR A 395 19.01 7.58 0.82
CA TYR A 395 20.35 7.40 0.26
C TYR A 395 20.90 6.02 0.63
N ASN A 396 21.33 5.27 -0.39
CA ASN A 396 21.82 3.88 -0.30
C ASN A 396 20.72 2.80 -0.16
N ASN A 397 19.52 3.06 -0.66
CA ASN A 397 18.44 2.07 -0.86
C ASN A 397 18.11 1.24 0.39
N LEU A 398 17.80 1.90 1.51
CA LEU A 398 17.12 1.18 2.59
C LEU A 398 15.81 0.59 2.04
N THR A 399 15.50 -0.64 2.44
CA THR A 399 14.16 -1.18 2.24
C THR A 399 13.29 -0.62 3.34
N LEU A 400 12.30 0.19 2.97
CA LEU A 400 11.26 0.65 3.87
C LEU A 400 10.11 -0.34 3.80
N THR A 401 9.67 -0.82 4.96
CA THR A 401 8.50 -1.67 5.06
C THR A 401 7.47 -1.06 5.99
N LEU A 402 6.21 -1.03 5.57
CA LEU A 402 5.07 -0.66 6.38
C LEU A 402 4.32 -1.95 6.73
N ASN A 403 4.36 -2.35 7.99
CA ASN A 403 3.80 -3.61 8.47
C ASN A 403 4.27 -4.84 7.63
N GLY A 404 5.54 -4.82 7.21
CA GLY A 404 6.15 -5.86 6.38
C GLY A 404 6.01 -5.68 4.86
N GLU A 405 5.18 -4.75 4.38
CA GLU A 405 5.01 -4.48 2.95
C GLU A 405 5.97 -3.39 2.47
N ALA A 406 6.66 -3.61 1.35
CA ALA A 406 7.66 -2.65 0.85
C ALA A 406 7.00 -1.37 0.33
N ILE A 407 7.54 -0.21 0.72
CA ILE A 407 7.05 1.11 0.29
C ILE A 407 8.20 2.00 -0.21
N SER A 408 7.88 3.01 -1.01
CA SER A 408 8.83 4.03 -1.45
C SER A 408 8.62 5.36 -0.73
N VAL A 409 9.69 6.13 -0.59
CA VAL A 409 9.61 7.52 -0.11
C VAL A 409 8.94 8.40 -1.16
N GLY A 410 8.03 9.27 -0.73
CA GLY A 410 7.28 10.20 -1.59
C GLY A 410 6.02 9.61 -2.21
N GLU A 411 5.83 8.29 -2.11
CA GLU A 411 4.61 7.63 -2.58
C GLU A 411 3.56 7.58 -1.45
N GLU A 412 2.30 7.79 -1.83
CA GLU A 412 1.16 7.55 -0.96
C GLU A 412 0.91 6.05 -0.88
N THR A 413 0.99 5.48 0.32
CA THR A 413 0.71 4.07 0.59
C THR A 413 -0.48 3.95 1.51
N ALA A 414 -1.30 2.93 1.35
CA ALA A 414 -2.42 2.71 2.26
C ALA A 414 -1.97 2.20 3.62
N LEU A 415 -2.67 2.63 4.67
CA LEU A 415 -2.54 2.02 5.97
C LEU A 415 -3.34 0.71 6.04
N PRO A 416 -2.86 -0.31 6.76
CA PRO A 416 -3.64 -1.51 7.02
C PRO A 416 -4.92 -1.14 7.77
N ALA A 417 -6.02 -1.83 7.49
CA ALA A 417 -7.25 -1.65 8.25
C ALA A 417 -7.03 -2.09 9.71
N VAL A 418 -7.36 -1.21 10.65
CA VAL A 418 -7.21 -1.47 12.08
C VAL A 418 -8.58 -1.46 12.76
N GLU A 419 -8.83 -2.36 13.71
CA GLU A 419 -10.11 -2.45 14.44
C GLU A 419 -10.19 -1.51 15.65
N LYS A 420 -9.02 -1.06 16.14
CA LYS A 420 -8.85 -0.15 17.27
C LYS A 420 -7.63 0.73 17.05
N ASN A 421 -7.47 1.75 17.89
CA ASN A 421 -6.24 2.53 17.92
C ASN A 421 -5.04 1.60 18.16
N THR A 422 -4.06 1.66 17.28
CA THR A 422 -2.89 0.79 17.32
C THR A 422 -1.67 1.49 16.72
N TYR A 423 -0.51 0.86 16.81
CA TYR A 423 0.68 1.29 16.12
C TYR A 423 0.90 0.46 14.85
N VAL A 424 1.26 1.13 13.75
CA VAL A 424 1.71 0.49 12.50
C VAL A 424 3.22 0.67 12.40
N ALA A 425 3.96 -0.43 12.24
CA ALA A 425 5.42 -0.41 12.17
C ALA A 425 5.88 0.07 10.78
N LEU A 426 6.70 1.12 10.77
CA LEU A 426 7.48 1.58 9.62
C LEU A 426 8.95 1.26 9.89
N GLU A 427 9.47 0.27 9.19
CA GLU A 427 10.81 -0.26 9.43
C GLU A 427 11.80 0.21 8.38
N PHE A 428 13.03 0.45 8.83
CA PHE A 428 14.14 0.85 7.98
C PHE A 428 15.18 -0.27 8.03
N SER A 429 15.29 -1.06 6.97
CA SER A 429 16.14 -2.24 6.93
C SER A 429 17.12 -2.24 5.75
N SER A 430 18.18 -3.03 5.87
CA SER A 430 19.08 -3.35 4.77
C SER A 430 19.78 -4.68 5.00
N ALA A 431 20.09 -5.39 3.92
CA ALA A 431 20.67 -6.74 3.99
C ALA A 431 22.08 -6.78 4.62
N ASP A 432 22.82 -5.67 4.61
CA ASP A 432 24.15 -5.56 5.21
C ASP A 432 24.15 -4.71 6.50
N GLY A 433 22.99 -4.25 6.96
CA GLY A 433 22.84 -3.37 8.12
C GLY A 433 23.36 -1.94 7.90
N THR A 434 23.63 -1.53 6.65
CA THR A 434 24.09 -0.18 6.29
C THR A 434 23.04 0.61 5.51
N GLY A 435 23.07 1.94 5.58
CA GLY A 435 22.16 2.84 4.82
C GLY A 435 21.51 3.92 5.69
N SER A 436 21.01 4.98 5.03
CA SER A 436 20.37 6.12 5.73
C SER A 436 19.23 6.72 4.91
N CYS A 437 18.07 6.89 5.53
CA CYS A 437 16.98 7.74 5.05
C CYS A 437 17.01 9.08 5.78
N TYR A 438 16.66 10.16 5.09
CA TYR A 438 16.61 11.51 5.64
C TYR A 438 15.18 12.02 5.50
N LEU A 439 14.42 11.90 6.58
CA LEU A 439 12.99 12.20 6.60
C LEU A 439 12.74 13.71 6.68
N TYR A 440 11.81 14.19 5.86
CA TYR A 440 11.28 15.55 5.90
C TYR A 440 9.96 15.60 6.68
N ASN A 441 9.04 14.71 6.36
CA ASN A 441 7.77 14.55 7.07
C ASN A 441 7.23 13.13 6.90
N ILE A 442 6.32 12.74 7.79
CA ILE A 442 5.40 11.62 7.59
C ILE A 442 4.00 12.19 7.73
N SER A 443 3.10 11.88 6.81
CA SER A 443 1.71 12.30 6.85
C SER A 443 0.78 11.10 6.79
N VAL A 444 -0.25 11.09 7.62
CA VAL A 444 -1.37 10.16 7.57
C VAL A 444 -2.62 10.94 7.21
N ASP A 445 -3.36 10.45 6.22
CA ASP A 445 -4.59 11.04 5.68
C ASP A 445 -5.74 10.05 5.91
N TYR A 446 -6.78 10.47 6.64
CA TYR A 446 -7.95 9.66 6.95
C TYR A 446 -9.10 10.05 6.03
N MET A 447 -9.61 9.08 5.27
CA MET A 447 -10.66 9.33 4.30
C MET A 447 -11.96 9.81 4.96
N SER A 448 -12.22 9.44 6.22
CA SER A 448 -13.38 9.93 6.98
C SER A 448 -13.21 11.33 7.60
N ASP A 449 -11.98 11.84 7.73
CA ASP A 449 -11.68 13.18 8.28
C ASP A 449 -11.58 14.25 7.20
N SER A 450 -12.08 13.95 6.00
CA SER A 450 -12.18 14.94 4.94
C SER A 450 -13.30 15.96 5.24
N GLU A 451 -13.16 16.82 6.27
CA GLU A 451 -13.79 18.15 6.23
C GLU A 451 -13.09 18.95 5.12
N VAL A 452 -13.43 18.64 3.87
CA VAL A 452 -12.94 19.37 2.70
C VAL A 452 -13.53 20.77 2.75
N SER A 453 -12.71 21.75 3.09
CA SER A 453 -13.08 23.16 3.05
C SER A 453 -12.59 23.76 1.73
N MET A 454 -13.45 23.81 0.73
CA MET A 454 -13.08 24.39 -0.57
C MET A 454 -12.72 25.87 -0.45
N ASN A 455 -11.61 26.27 -1.09
CA ASN A 455 -11.32 27.67 -1.39
C ASN A 455 -11.87 27.99 -2.78
N THR A 456 -12.92 28.79 -2.87
CA THR A 456 -13.53 29.16 -4.15
C THR A 456 -13.26 30.62 -4.47
N VAL A 457 -12.72 30.89 -5.66
CA VAL A 457 -12.46 32.23 -6.18
C VAL A 457 -13.08 32.40 -7.56
N THR A 458 -13.36 33.65 -7.93
CA THR A 458 -13.99 33.99 -9.21
C THR A 458 -13.02 34.70 -10.16
N VAL A 459 -13.07 34.32 -11.44
CA VAL A 459 -12.30 34.94 -12.52
C VAL A 459 -13.25 35.49 -13.58
N GLY A 460 -13.06 36.73 -14.02
CA GLY A 460 -13.85 37.31 -15.10
C GLY A 460 -13.41 38.68 -15.56
N ALA A 461 -13.87 39.10 -16.74
CA ALA A 461 -13.62 40.43 -17.27
C ALA A 461 -14.53 41.47 -16.61
N GLY A 462 -13.95 42.45 -15.90
CA GLY A 462 -14.66 43.61 -15.34
C GLY A 462 -14.64 43.70 -13.82
N GLU A 463 -15.39 44.65 -13.27
CA GLU A 463 -15.52 44.82 -11.81
C GLU A 463 -16.47 43.76 -11.23
N GLY A 464 -16.11 43.19 -10.07
CA GLY A 464 -16.97 42.25 -9.34
C GLY A 464 -16.49 40.80 -9.28
N TYR A 465 -15.40 40.46 -9.97
CA TYR A 465 -14.68 39.19 -9.84
C TYR A 465 -13.46 39.36 -8.93
N ASP A 466 -13.01 38.30 -8.28
CA ASP A 466 -11.82 38.33 -7.40
C ASP A 466 -10.55 38.58 -8.22
N TYR A 467 -10.48 38.00 -9.43
CA TYR A 467 -9.35 38.11 -10.35
C TYR A 467 -9.82 38.39 -11.78
N SER A 468 -8.97 39.07 -12.55
CA SER A 468 -9.20 39.34 -13.98
C SER A 468 -8.49 38.36 -14.92
N SER A 469 -7.71 37.42 -14.36
CA SER A 469 -6.86 36.46 -15.08
C SER A 469 -6.80 35.16 -14.29
N ILE A 470 -6.72 34.03 -15.00
CA ILE A 470 -6.67 32.69 -14.39
C ILE A 470 -5.31 32.47 -13.72
N GLN A 471 -4.21 32.87 -14.37
CA GLN A 471 -2.87 32.72 -13.77
C GLN A 471 -2.74 33.55 -12.48
N ALA A 472 -3.29 34.77 -12.44
CA ALA A 472 -3.29 35.58 -11.23
C ALA A 472 -4.07 34.93 -10.07
N ALA A 473 -5.16 34.22 -10.36
CA ALA A 473 -5.90 33.46 -9.37
C ALA A 473 -5.11 32.25 -8.86
N LEU A 474 -4.41 31.54 -9.73
CA LEU A 474 -3.49 30.46 -9.35
C LEU A 474 -2.37 30.99 -8.45
N ASP A 475 -1.69 32.05 -8.84
CA ASP A 475 -0.52 32.59 -8.13
C ASP A 475 -0.87 33.09 -6.72
N ALA A 476 -2.09 33.61 -6.52
CA ALA A 476 -2.51 34.24 -5.27
C ALA A 476 -3.11 33.26 -4.23
N ASN A 477 -3.41 32.02 -4.61
CA ASN A 477 -4.11 31.07 -3.75
C ASN A 477 -3.32 29.77 -3.57
N GLU A 478 -3.40 29.22 -2.36
CA GLU A 478 -2.88 27.89 -2.02
C GLU A 478 -3.94 26.83 -2.27
N SER A 479 -3.52 25.57 -2.44
CA SER A 479 -4.40 24.43 -2.66
C SER A 479 -3.82 23.13 -2.08
N SER A 480 -4.70 22.26 -1.58
CA SER A 480 -4.38 20.94 -1.04
C SER A 480 -5.59 20.01 -1.15
N ALA A 481 -5.44 18.73 -0.83
CA ALA A 481 -6.54 17.77 -0.79
C ALA A 481 -7.65 18.21 0.19
N SER A 482 -7.24 18.72 1.36
CA SER A 482 -8.13 19.21 2.42
C SER A 482 -8.68 20.61 2.17
N THR A 483 -8.06 21.40 1.30
CA THR A 483 -8.53 22.73 0.88
C THR A 483 -8.36 22.88 -0.64
N PRO A 484 -9.19 22.21 -1.46
CA PRO A 484 -9.11 22.32 -2.91
C PRO A 484 -9.40 23.75 -3.37
N LEU A 485 -8.67 24.21 -4.39
CA LEU A 485 -8.89 25.51 -5.00
C LEU A 485 -9.85 25.36 -6.18
N VAL A 486 -11.05 25.92 -6.07
CA VAL A 486 -12.02 25.99 -7.17
C VAL A 486 -11.98 27.38 -7.79
N ILE A 487 -11.57 27.46 -9.05
CA ILE A 487 -11.59 28.68 -9.84
C ILE A 487 -12.87 28.67 -10.69
N GLN A 488 -13.85 29.48 -10.30
CA GLN A 488 -15.08 29.69 -11.05
C GLN A 488 -14.88 30.78 -12.10
N ILE A 489 -14.92 30.40 -13.38
CA ILE A 489 -14.56 31.26 -14.51
C ILE A 489 -15.83 31.76 -15.19
N ALA A 490 -15.97 33.08 -15.35
CA ALA A 490 -17.07 33.69 -16.08
C ALA A 490 -16.91 33.46 -17.60
N PRO A 491 -18.02 33.39 -18.38
CA PRO A 491 -17.98 33.31 -19.83
C PRO A 491 -17.10 34.40 -20.47
N GLY A 492 -16.31 34.02 -21.45
CA GLY A 492 -15.36 34.92 -22.12
C GLY A 492 -14.18 34.20 -22.75
N THR A 493 -13.39 34.96 -23.50
CA THR A 493 -12.11 34.52 -24.06
C THR A 493 -10.97 35.08 -23.22
N TYR A 494 -10.11 34.18 -22.76
CA TYR A 494 -8.95 34.45 -21.91
C TYR A 494 -7.69 34.12 -22.73
N SER A 495 -7.03 35.17 -23.23
CA SER A 495 -5.75 35.03 -23.93
C SER A 495 -4.62 34.95 -22.90
N GLU A 496 -4.38 33.74 -22.39
CA GLU A 496 -3.42 33.47 -21.31
C GLU A 496 -2.70 32.14 -21.55
N LYS A 497 -1.36 32.14 -21.39
CA LYS A 497 -0.60 30.92 -21.16
C LYS A 497 -0.66 30.58 -19.68
N ILE A 498 -1.15 29.39 -19.34
CA ILE A 498 -1.39 28.97 -17.96
C ILE A 498 -0.48 27.81 -17.60
N THR A 499 0.18 27.90 -16.44
CA THR A 499 0.87 26.78 -15.81
C THR A 499 0.26 26.51 -14.45
N VAL A 500 -0.18 25.27 -14.24
CA VAL A 500 -0.67 24.79 -12.94
C VAL A 500 0.43 23.93 -12.32
N ASP A 501 0.96 24.38 -11.19
CA ASP A 501 2.08 23.76 -10.49
C ASP A 501 1.77 23.36 -9.04
N LYS A 502 0.47 23.26 -8.72
CA LYS A 502 -0.05 22.94 -7.39
C LYS A 502 -1.26 22.00 -7.47
N PRO A 503 -1.48 21.16 -6.43
CA PRO A 503 -2.43 20.06 -6.51
C PRO A 503 -3.87 20.54 -6.26
N TRP A 504 -4.85 19.70 -6.57
CA TRP A 504 -6.27 19.89 -6.20
C TRP A 504 -6.88 21.23 -6.65
N VAL A 505 -6.56 21.63 -7.89
CA VAL A 505 -7.15 22.80 -8.55
C VAL A 505 -8.28 22.37 -9.46
N SER A 506 -9.41 23.08 -9.44
CA SER A 506 -10.55 22.83 -10.32
C SER A 506 -10.93 24.07 -11.12
N PHE A 507 -11.02 23.95 -12.45
CA PHE A 507 -11.58 24.99 -13.33
C PHE A 507 -13.04 24.66 -13.62
N GLN A 508 -13.94 25.55 -13.21
CA GLN A 508 -15.38 25.34 -13.35
C GLN A 508 -16.06 26.58 -13.92
N PRO A 509 -17.17 26.45 -14.67
CA PRO A 509 -17.94 27.59 -15.10
C PRO A 509 -18.57 28.27 -13.88
N LEU A 510 -18.48 29.60 -13.83
CA LEU A 510 -19.16 30.38 -12.80
C LEU A 510 -20.69 30.23 -12.89
N TYR A 511 -21.23 30.04 -14.10
CA TYR A 511 -22.66 29.94 -14.34
C TYR A 511 -23.07 28.61 -14.98
N SER A 512 -24.08 27.96 -14.39
CA SER A 512 -24.64 26.66 -14.84
C SER A 512 -25.28 26.69 -16.22
N ASN A 513 -25.70 27.87 -16.68
CA ASN A 513 -26.31 28.17 -17.98
C ASN A 513 -25.52 29.24 -18.75
N GLY A 514 -24.22 29.35 -18.48
CA GLY A 514 -23.29 30.35 -19.02
C GLY A 514 -22.99 30.20 -20.52
N GLY A 515 -22.44 31.27 -21.12
CA GLY A 515 -21.82 31.22 -22.45
C GLY A 515 -20.44 30.54 -22.44
N ASP A 516 -19.79 30.46 -23.61
CA ASP A 516 -18.51 29.76 -23.76
C ASP A 516 -17.37 30.38 -22.93
N ILE A 517 -16.53 29.52 -22.34
CA ILE A 517 -15.26 29.88 -21.69
C ILE A 517 -14.13 29.31 -22.55
N ILE A 518 -13.32 30.20 -23.13
CA ILE A 518 -12.25 29.84 -24.05
C ILE A 518 -10.93 30.36 -23.48
N ILE A 519 -9.98 29.46 -23.26
CA ILE A 519 -8.59 29.79 -22.93
C ILE A 519 -7.76 29.56 -24.19
N GLU A 520 -7.13 30.60 -24.72
CA GLU A 520 -6.41 30.52 -25.99
C GLU A 520 -5.04 31.21 -25.98
N GLU A 521 -4.08 30.64 -26.71
CA GLU A 521 -2.78 31.23 -27.04
C GLU A 521 -2.26 30.62 -28.37
N SER A 522 -1.18 31.18 -28.94
CA SER A 522 -0.57 30.72 -30.20
C SER A 522 0.93 30.38 -30.07
N TYR A 523 1.28 29.49 -29.13
CA TYR A 523 2.66 28.97 -29.01
C TYR A 523 2.82 27.69 -29.84
N TYR A 524 4.03 27.43 -30.35
CA TYR A 524 4.29 26.29 -31.24
C TYR A 524 5.67 25.67 -30.99
N SER A 525 5.96 24.58 -31.71
CA SER A 525 7.29 23.97 -31.79
C SER A 525 7.74 23.84 -33.24
N SER A 526 8.82 24.50 -33.63
CA SER A 526 9.44 24.32 -34.93
C SER A 526 10.13 22.96 -35.08
N ASN A 527 10.30 22.21 -33.98
CA ASN A 527 11.16 21.03 -33.90
C ASN A 527 12.59 21.30 -34.43
N THR A 528 13.10 22.50 -34.22
CA THR A 528 14.47 22.87 -34.56
C THR A 528 15.40 22.55 -33.41
N PHE A 529 16.45 21.77 -33.67
CA PHE A 529 17.45 21.40 -32.67
C PHE A 529 18.86 21.61 -33.23
N SER A 530 19.81 21.89 -32.34
CA SER A 530 21.24 21.99 -32.66
C SER A 530 21.82 20.63 -33.07
N GLU A 531 23.06 20.63 -33.56
CA GLU A 531 23.81 19.38 -33.84
C GLU A 531 23.94 18.50 -32.58
N ASP A 532 24.09 19.13 -31.40
CA ASP A 532 24.13 18.45 -30.10
C ASP A 532 22.74 18.06 -29.54
N GLY A 533 21.66 18.19 -30.34
CA GLY A 533 20.31 17.77 -29.96
C GLY A 533 19.57 18.67 -28.97
N GLN A 534 20.04 19.90 -28.73
CA GLN A 534 19.35 20.88 -27.89
C GLN A 534 18.30 21.63 -28.71
N PHE A 535 17.11 21.86 -28.14
CA PHE A 535 16.07 22.64 -28.82
C PHE A 535 16.54 24.09 -29.04
N VAL A 536 16.22 24.65 -30.22
CA VAL A 536 16.61 26.00 -30.62
C VAL A 536 15.36 26.77 -31.04
N PRO A 537 14.85 27.67 -30.18
CA PRO A 537 13.74 28.56 -30.51
C PRO A 537 14.01 29.38 -31.77
N GLN A 538 13.02 29.48 -32.66
CA GLN A 538 13.08 30.35 -33.84
C GLN A 538 12.58 31.78 -33.54
N ASP A 539 11.69 31.94 -32.57
CA ASP A 539 11.20 33.21 -32.05
C ASP A 539 10.69 33.05 -30.60
N ASP A 540 9.99 34.06 -30.07
CA ASP A 540 9.46 34.06 -28.69
C ASP A 540 8.24 33.15 -28.50
N TYR A 541 7.61 32.67 -29.59
CA TYR A 541 6.45 31.77 -29.57
C TYR A 541 6.82 30.30 -29.80
N ASP A 542 8.03 30.04 -30.30
CA ASP A 542 8.61 28.71 -30.50
C ASP A 542 9.25 28.17 -29.21
N LEU A 543 8.48 27.40 -28.43
CA LEU A 543 8.88 26.95 -27.09
C LEU A 543 9.29 25.46 -27.03
N GLY A 544 9.07 24.72 -28.11
CA GLY A 544 9.22 23.27 -28.13
C GLY A 544 7.94 22.57 -27.66
N THR A 545 7.72 21.33 -28.09
CA THR A 545 6.43 20.64 -27.92
C THR A 545 6.00 20.58 -26.45
N ASP A 546 6.92 20.22 -25.56
CA ASP A 546 6.64 20.06 -24.12
C ASP A 546 6.31 21.37 -23.41
N GLN A 547 6.58 22.53 -24.02
CA GLN A 547 6.40 23.86 -23.41
C GLN A 547 5.44 24.75 -24.20
N CYS A 548 5.00 24.36 -25.39
CA CYS A 548 4.11 25.16 -26.23
C CYS A 548 2.62 25.08 -25.85
N GLY A 549 2.26 24.32 -24.81
CA GLY A 549 0.88 24.23 -24.30
C GLY A 549 0.26 25.59 -23.95
N THR A 550 -0.98 25.85 -24.38
CA THR A 550 -1.80 26.97 -23.86
C THR A 550 -2.03 26.80 -22.36
N VAL A 551 -2.39 25.58 -21.93
CA VAL A 551 -2.46 25.20 -20.52
C VAL A 551 -1.53 24.01 -20.27
N LEU A 552 -0.67 24.11 -19.26
CA LEU A 552 0.27 23.08 -18.85
C LEU A 552 0.05 22.71 -17.39
N LEU A 553 -0.22 21.43 -17.13
CA LEU A 553 -0.18 20.86 -15.79
C LEU A 553 1.19 20.23 -15.55
N THR A 554 1.91 20.70 -14.54
CA THR A 554 3.14 20.03 -14.10
C THR A 554 2.81 18.77 -13.29
N ALA A 555 3.81 17.94 -13.00
CA ALA A 555 3.63 16.74 -12.15
C ALA A 555 3.11 17.06 -10.73
N ASN A 556 3.23 18.30 -10.26
CA ASN A 556 2.72 18.73 -8.95
C ASN A 556 1.21 19.02 -8.96
N ALA A 557 0.56 19.07 -10.12
CA ALA A 557 -0.86 19.40 -10.27
C ALA A 557 -1.79 18.20 -10.08
N THR A 558 -1.39 17.23 -9.25
CA THR A 558 -2.18 16.03 -8.96
C THR A 558 -3.58 16.40 -8.47
N GLY A 559 -4.60 15.70 -8.96
CA GLY A 559 -6.00 15.97 -8.61
C GLY A 559 -6.61 17.17 -9.34
N PHE A 560 -5.98 17.66 -10.41
CA PHE A 560 -6.57 18.71 -11.24
C PHE A 560 -7.88 18.24 -11.86
N SER A 561 -8.86 19.13 -11.92
CA SER A 561 -10.08 18.90 -12.68
C SER A 561 -10.52 20.11 -13.50
N ALA A 562 -11.19 19.88 -14.62
CA ALA A 562 -11.85 20.93 -15.37
C ALA A 562 -13.18 20.45 -15.93
N THR A 563 -14.17 21.33 -15.94
CA THR A 563 -15.44 21.06 -16.61
C THR A 563 -15.95 22.24 -17.43
N GLY A 564 -16.48 21.96 -18.63
CA GLY A 564 -17.10 23.00 -19.48
C GLY A 564 -16.14 24.05 -20.03
N ILE A 565 -14.83 23.78 -20.06
CA ILE A 565 -13.80 24.72 -20.52
C ILE A 565 -13.34 24.35 -21.94
N THR A 566 -13.15 25.35 -22.80
CA THR A 566 -12.47 25.20 -24.09
C THR A 566 -11.00 25.59 -23.93
N PHE A 567 -10.10 24.65 -24.16
CA PHE A 567 -8.66 24.86 -24.26
C PHE A 567 -8.29 24.89 -25.74
N GLN A 568 -7.74 26.01 -26.20
CA GLN A 568 -7.40 26.19 -27.60
C GLN A 568 -5.94 26.59 -27.76
N ASN A 569 -5.24 25.95 -28.69
CA ASN A 569 -4.07 26.55 -29.30
C ASN A 569 -4.49 27.10 -30.66
N SER A 570 -4.43 28.43 -30.77
CA SER A 570 -4.85 29.18 -31.95
C SER A 570 -3.85 29.02 -33.11
N TYR A 571 -2.62 28.60 -32.81
CA TYR A 571 -1.61 28.28 -33.81
C TYR A 571 -2.03 27.08 -34.67
N ASN A 572 -1.88 27.23 -35.99
CA ASN A 572 -2.44 26.41 -37.07
C ASN A 572 -3.97 26.48 -37.26
N VAL A 573 -4.73 27.10 -36.33
CA VAL A 573 -6.18 27.27 -36.43
C VAL A 573 -6.52 28.60 -37.11
N VAL A 574 -5.85 29.68 -36.68
CA VAL A 574 -6.04 31.04 -37.21
C VAL A 574 -4.76 31.67 -37.79
N ASP A 575 -3.59 31.25 -37.32
CA ASP A 575 -2.27 31.75 -37.73
C ASP A 575 -1.26 30.60 -37.94
N HIS A 576 -0.29 30.78 -38.85
CA HIS A 576 0.79 29.80 -39.10
C HIS A 576 1.99 30.47 -39.79
N THR A 577 3.22 29.96 -39.58
CA THR A 577 4.46 30.54 -40.13
C THR A 577 4.55 30.55 -41.67
N GLY A 578 3.81 29.68 -42.35
CA GLY A 578 3.81 29.57 -43.81
C GLY A 578 2.57 28.86 -44.36
N GLU A 579 2.14 29.20 -45.58
CA GLU A 579 0.97 28.57 -46.23
C GLU A 579 1.19 27.06 -46.37
N GLY A 580 0.33 26.26 -45.71
CA GLY A 580 0.43 24.80 -45.72
C GLY A 580 1.47 24.21 -44.77
N GLU A 581 2.18 25.05 -43.98
CA GLU A 581 3.09 24.59 -42.94
C GLU A 581 2.31 24.33 -41.65
N GLN A 582 2.37 23.09 -41.16
CA GLN A 582 1.79 22.68 -39.89
C GLN A 582 2.92 22.18 -38.99
N THR A 583 2.94 22.66 -37.76
CA THR A 583 3.90 22.26 -36.72
C THR A 583 3.17 21.99 -35.40
N PRO A 584 3.75 21.22 -34.47
CA PRO A 584 3.13 20.97 -33.16
C PRO A 584 2.71 22.24 -32.44
N ALA A 585 1.49 22.23 -31.89
CA ALA A 585 0.93 23.32 -31.11
C ALA A 585 -0.08 22.76 -30.10
N VAL A 586 0.38 22.58 -28.85
CA VAL A 586 -0.39 21.94 -27.78
C VAL A 586 -1.43 22.90 -27.22
N ALA A 587 -2.69 22.46 -27.15
CA ALA A 587 -3.76 23.21 -26.48
C ALA A 587 -3.77 22.91 -24.97
N PHE A 588 -3.62 21.65 -24.60
CA PHE A 588 -3.56 21.21 -23.22
C PHE A 588 -2.51 20.12 -23.05
N GLY A 589 -1.58 20.33 -22.11
CA GLY A 589 -0.56 19.37 -21.74
C GLY A 589 -0.66 19.01 -20.27
N SER A 590 -0.54 17.73 -19.92
CA SER A 590 -0.55 17.27 -18.54
C SER A 590 0.56 16.26 -18.26
N ALA A 591 1.35 16.55 -17.22
CA ALA A 591 2.27 15.64 -16.57
C ALA A 591 1.73 15.08 -15.22
N ALA A 592 0.49 15.44 -14.87
CA ALA A 592 -0.10 15.21 -13.55
C ALA A 592 -0.90 13.91 -13.46
N ASP A 593 -0.91 13.30 -12.26
CA ASP A 593 -1.77 12.17 -11.91
C ASP A 593 -3.16 12.64 -11.42
N ARG A 594 -4.16 11.76 -11.50
CA ARG A 594 -5.55 12.00 -11.03
C ARG A 594 -6.21 13.21 -11.71
N VAL A 595 -6.09 13.31 -13.04
CA VAL A 595 -6.65 14.43 -13.81
C VAL A 595 -8.03 14.11 -14.37
N TYR A 596 -9.06 14.90 -14.04
CA TYR A 596 -10.43 14.69 -14.52
C TYR A 596 -10.93 15.84 -15.41
N LEU A 597 -11.24 15.54 -16.67
CA LEU A 597 -11.66 16.49 -17.69
C LEU A 597 -13.06 16.10 -18.17
N LYS A 598 -14.07 16.93 -17.91
CA LYS A 598 -15.48 16.60 -18.20
C LYS A 598 -16.19 17.68 -19.00
N ASP A 599 -16.82 17.33 -20.11
CA ASP A 599 -17.55 18.30 -20.96
C ASP A 599 -16.65 19.45 -21.48
N CYS A 600 -15.34 19.20 -21.61
CA CYS A 600 -14.35 20.16 -22.11
C CYS A 600 -14.20 20.08 -23.63
N LYS A 601 -13.59 21.11 -24.22
CA LYS A 601 -13.18 21.12 -25.63
C LYS A 601 -11.68 21.36 -25.75
N PHE A 602 -11.01 20.61 -26.61
CA PHE A 602 -9.59 20.77 -26.93
C PHE A 602 -9.46 21.07 -28.41
N ILE A 603 -9.04 22.28 -28.76
CA ILE A 603 -9.02 22.75 -30.15
C ILE A 603 -7.58 23.05 -30.56
N GLY A 604 -7.11 22.35 -31.58
CA GLY A 604 -5.78 22.55 -32.15
C GLY A 604 -5.66 21.91 -33.52
N ARG A 605 -4.43 21.61 -33.95
CA ARG A 605 -4.16 20.87 -35.18
C ARG A 605 -3.19 19.73 -34.93
N GLN A 606 -1.89 19.98 -35.07
CA GLN A 606 -0.89 18.98 -34.75
C GLN A 606 -0.60 19.02 -33.25
N ASP A 607 -0.60 17.86 -32.60
CA ASP A 607 -0.24 17.67 -31.19
C ASP A 607 -1.18 18.44 -30.22
N THR A 608 -2.52 18.40 -30.43
CA THR A 608 -3.50 19.18 -29.65
C THR A 608 -3.52 18.86 -28.15
N LEU A 609 -3.58 17.57 -27.77
CA LEU A 609 -3.75 17.10 -26.40
C LEU A 609 -2.59 16.19 -26.00
N TYR A 610 -1.72 16.69 -25.12
CA TYR A 610 -0.53 15.97 -24.65
C TYR A 610 -0.76 15.41 -23.24
N LEU A 611 -0.95 14.09 -23.10
CA LEU A 611 -1.12 13.42 -21.81
C LEU A 611 0.09 12.54 -21.51
N HIS A 612 0.92 12.97 -20.58
CA HIS A 612 2.19 12.33 -20.27
C HIS A 612 2.45 12.23 -18.75
N GLY A 613 3.58 11.61 -18.41
CA GLY A 613 3.85 11.18 -17.04
C GLY A 613 3.49 9.71 -16.95
N ALA A 614 4.47 8.84 -17.14
CA ALA A 614 4.28 7.39 -17.14
C ALA A 614 3.48 6.93 -15.91
N GLY A 615 2.42 6.15 -16.13
CA GLY A 615 1.49 5.70 -15.10
C GLY A 615 0.54 6.77 -14.51
N ALA A 616 0.61 8.04 -14.95
CA ALA A 616 -0.32 9.08 -14.51
C ALA A 616 -1.72 8.81 -15.05
N ARG A 617 -2.72 8.88 -14.16
CA ARG A 617 -4.11 8.56 -14.47
C ARG A 617 -4.87 9.79 -14.94
N VAL A 618 -5.50 9.69 -16.10
CA VAL A 618 -6.32 10.77 -16.67
C VAL A 618 -7.67 10.23 -17.09
N GLN A 619 -8.77 10.80 -16.60
CA GLN A 619 -10.10 10.53 -17.13
C GLN A 619 -10.60 11.72 -17.96
N VAL A 620 -11.00 11.43 -19.20
CA VAL A 620 -11.58 12.39 -20.15
C VAL A 620 -12.99 11.92 -20.49
N GLU A 621 -14.00 12.65 -20.03
CA GLU A 621 -15.41 12.26 -20.16
C GLU A 621 -16.20 13.29 -20.97
N ASN A 622 -16.96 12.82 -21.95
CA ASN A 622 -17.88 13.62 -22.77
C ASN A 622 -17.23 14.88 -23.39
N CYS A 623 -15.94 14.82 -23.72
CA CYS A 623 -15.20 15.94 -24.28
C CYS A 623 -15.23 15.95 -25.81
N TYR A 624 -14.97 17.12 -26.39
CA TYR A 624 -14.70 17.29 -27.83
C TYR A 624 -13.22 17.56 -28.05
N ILE A 625 -12.57 16.82 -28.94
CA ILE A 625 -11.13 16.94 -29.23
C ILE A 625 -10.95 17.11 -30.73
N GLU A 626 -10.32 18.20 -31.15
CA GLU A 626 -10.11 18.54 -32.57
C GLU A 626 -8.63 18.62 -32.93
N GLY A 627 -8.24 17.97 -34.02
CA GLY A 627 -6.87 18.06 -34.54
C GLY A 627 -6.66 17.39 -35.90
N THR A 628 -5.40 17.26 -36.30
CA THR A 628 -4.99 16.69 -37.61
C THR A 628 -3.97 15.57 -37.47
N VAL A 629 -2.83 15.84 -36.83
CA VAL A 629 -1.71 14.89 -36.71
C VAL A 629 -1.40 14.71 -35.24
N ASP A 630 -1.37 13.45 -34.80
CA ASP A 630 -0.95 13.03 -33.47
C ASP A 630 -1.68 13.80 -32.36
N PHE A 631 -2.95 14.15 -32.58
CA PHE A 631 -3.59 15.19 -31.79
C PHE A 631 -4.02 14.73 -30.39
N VAL A 632 -3.98 13.42 -30.11
CA VAL A 632 -3.96 12.86 -28.75
C VAL A 632 -2.71 12.01 -28.59
N PHE A 633 -1.77 12.42 -27.75
CA PHE A 633 -0.46 11.77 -27.68
C PHE A 633 0.12 11.75 -26.27
N GLY A 634 1.13 10.89 -26.06
CA GLY A 634 1.87 10.76 -24.81
C GLY A 634 1.82 9.36 -24.17
N ASP A 635 2.27 9.29 -22.91
CA ASP A 635 2.54 8.04 -22.18
C ASP A 635 1.73 7.86 -20.89
N ALA A 636 0.70 8.67 -20.66
CA ALA A 636 -0.22 8.52 -19.53
C ALA A 636 -1.16 7.31 -19.68
N ASP A 637 -1.70 6.85 -18.56
CA ASP A 637 -2.85 5.93 -18.49
C ASP A 637 -4.13 6.75 -18.56
N ALA A 638 -4.60 6.98 -19.79
CA ALA A 638 -5.70 7.89 -20.07
C ALA A 638 -6.96 7.16 -20.56
N TYR A 639 -8.05 7.33 -19.82
CA TYR A 639 -9.36 6.77 -20.13
C TYR A 639 -10.31 7.82 -20.71
N PHE A 640 -10.64 7.67 -21.98
CA PHE A 640 -11.58 8.51 -22.71
C PHE A 640 -12.94 7.80 -22.80
N THR A 641 -14.00 8.44 -22.33
CA THR A 641 -15.35 7.87 -22.37
C THR A 641 -16.36 8.86 -22.94
N GLY A 642 -17.17 8.42 -23.91
CA GLY A 642 -18.20 9.24 -24.54
C GLY A 642 -17.69 10.48 -25.30
N CYS A 643 -16.40 10.56 -25.61
CA CYS A 643 -15.80 11.72 -26.28
C CYS A 643 -16.07 11.73 -27.78
N GLU A 644 -16.07 12.91 -28.39
CA GLU A 644 -15.96 13.08 -29.84
C GLU A 644 -14.53 13.49 -30.20
N LEU A 645 -13.89 12.74 -31.09
CA LEU A 645 -12.61 13.08 -31.68
C LEU A 645 -12.86 13.47 -33.13
N HIS A 646 -12.53 14.71 -33.49
CA HIS A 646 -12.75 15.27 -34.81
C HIS A 646 -11.42 15.51 -35.55
N MET A 647 -11.24 14.79 -36.66
CA MET A 647 -10.16 15.01 -37.61
C MET A 647 -10.49 16.24 -38.47
N ALA A 648 -9.93 17.40 -38.11
CA ALA A 648 -10.18 18.68 -38.74
C ALA A 648 -9.47 18.82 -40.10
N GLY A 649 -10.11 19.51 -41.04
CA GLY A 649 -9.50 19.85 -42.32
C GLY A 649 -8.31 20.82 -42.18
N PHE A 650 -7.25 20.58 -42.94
CA PHE A 650 -6.13 21.51 -43.08
C PHE A 650 -5.71 21.62 -44.54
N ALA A 651 -5.59 22.85 -45.05
CA ALA A 651 -5.33 23.09 -46.46
C ALA A 651 -4.03 22.41 -46.92
N GLY A 652 -4.13 21.59 -47.99
CA GLY A 652 -2.98 20.88 -48.55
C GLY A 652 -2.58 19.61 -47.80
N ARG A 653 -3.38 19.15 -46.83
CA ARG A 653 -3.14 17.91 -46.08
C ARG A 653 -4.23 16.88 -46.39
N ASP A 654 -3.79 15.67 -46.72
CA ASP A 654 -4.60 14.48 -47.04
C ASP A 654 -4.26 13.30 -46.10
N THR A 655 -3.52 13.57 -45.02
CA THR A 655 -3.09 12.59 -44.02
C THR A 655 -3.39 13.07 -42.60
N GLY A 656 -3.75 12.14 -41.71
CA GLY A 656 -4.05 12.47 -40.32
C GLY A 656 -3.98 11.26 -39.40
N TYR A 657 -3.67 11.52 -38.12
CA TYR A 657 -3.52 10.51 -37.08
C TYR A 657 -4.26 10.96 -35.83
N PHE A 658 -5.21 10.15 -35.37
CA PHE A 658 -5.97 10.44 -34.14
C PHE A 658 -5.05 10.38 -32.91
N THR A 659 -4.20 9.35 -32.83
CA THR A 659 -3.37 9.10 -31.65
C THR A 659 -1.89 8.88 -31.97
N ALA A 660 -1.02 9.25 -31.02
CA ALA A 660 0.39 8.90 -31.05
C ALA A 660 0.92 8.55 -29.65
N ALA A 661 0.74 7.30 -29.23
CA ALA A 661 1.14 6.85 -27.90
C ALA A 661 2.65 6.53 -27.82
N ASN A 662 3.29 6.87 -26.70
CA ASN A 662 4.63 6.42 -26.30
C ASN A 662 4.64 5.80 -24.88
N THR A 663 3.54 5.11 -24.55
CA THR A 663 3.31 4.35 -23.31
C THR A 663 4.52 3.52 -22.88
N LYS A 664 4.79 3.44 -21.57
CA LYS A 664 5.87 2.58 -21.07
C LYS A 664 5.44 1.13 -20.96
N LYS A 665 6.40 0.20 -20.92
CA LYS A 665 6.12 -1.22 -20.69
C LYS A 665 5.51 -1.42 -19.31
N GLY A 666 4.36 -2.09 -19.26
CA GLY A 666 3.63 -2.37 -18.03
C GLY A 666 2.41 -1.47 -17.82
N ASP A 667 2.39 -0.28 -18.43
CA ASP A 667 1.27 0.66 -18.37
C ASP A 667 0.20 0.29 -19.41
N THR A 668 -1.04 0.76 -19.19
CA THR A 668 -2.19 0.43 -20.05
C THR A 668 -2.31 1.36 -21.28
N GLY A 669 -1.88 2.61 -21.17
CA GLY A 669 -1.87 3.61 -22.25
C GLY A 669 -3.21 4.29 -22.49
N LEU A 670 -3.53 4.56 -23.76
CA LEU A 670 -4.71 5.34 -24.15
C LEU A 670 -5.91 4.42 -24.43
N VAL A 671 -6.97 4.51 -23.63
CA VAL A 671 -8.18 3.68 -23.78
C VAL A 671 -9.38 4.56 -24.12
N PHE A 672 -10.04 4.25 -25.24
CA PHE A 672 -11.22 4.96 -25.74
C PHE A 672 -12.44 4.05 -25.68
N TYR A 673 -13.44 4.44 -24.89
CA TYR A 673 -14.68 3.69 -24.73
C TYR A 673 -15.88 4.52 -25.19
N GLN A 674 -16.69 3.94 -26.09
CA GLN A 674 -17.91 4.57 -26.61
C GLN A 674 -17.69 6.00 -27.16
N CYS A 675 -16.50 6.25 -27.72
CA CYS A 675 -16.17 7.52 -28.37
C CYS A 675 -16.67 7.55 -29.81
N THR A 676 -16.84 8.74 -30.37
CA THR A 676 -17.20 8.96 -31.78
C THR A 676 -16.04 9.61 -32.50
N LEU A 677 -15.55 9.00 -33.57
CA LEU A 677 -14.50 9.54 -34.42
C LEU A 677 -15.12 10.08 -35.70
N THR A 678 -14.96 11.38 -35.96
CA THR A 678 -15.48 12.08 -37.13
C THR A 678 -14.35 12.66 -37.98
N VAL A 679 -14.58 12.82 -39.29
CA VAL A 679 -13.58 13.32 -40.23
C VAL A 679 -14.16 14.43 -41.09
N ASP A 680 -13.43 15.54 -41.25
CA ASP A 680 -13.83 16.65 -42.11
C ASP A 680 -13.93 16.23 -43.59
N GLU A 681 -14.93 16.79 -44.29
CA GLU A 681 -15.21 16.44 -45.69
C GLU A 681 -14.07 16.78 -46.67
N SER A 682 -13.10 17.61 -46.26
CA SER A 682 -11.91 17.90 -47.07
C SER A 682 -10.98 16.70 -47.23
N TYR A 683 -11.07 15.70 -46.35
CA TYR A 683 -10.41 14.40 -46.52
C TYR A 683 -11.16 13.57 -47.56
N GLY A 684 -10.81 13.77 -48.83
CA GLY A 684 -11.42 13.09 -49.96
C GLY A 684 -11.02 11.62 -50.12
N GLU A 685 -11.56 10.98 -51.16
CA GLU A 685 -11.22 9.61 -51.56
C GLU A 685 -9.71 9.44 -51.77
N GLY A 686 -9.08 8.50 -51.05
CA GLY A 686 -7.65 8.25 -51.09
C GLY A 686 -6.82 8.96 -50.02
N SER A 687 -7.45 9.77 -49.16
CA SER A 687 -6.79 10.30 -47.95
C SER A 687 -6.43 9.16 -47.00
N THR A 688 -5.36 9.34 -46.22
CA THR A 688 -4.93 8.40 -45.19
C THR A 688 -5.27 8.94 -43.82
N VAL A 689 -6.33 8.39 -43.21
CA VAL A 689 -6.78 8.76 -41.87
C VAL A 689 -6.66 7.55 -40.96
N SER A 690 -5.69 7.59 -40.05
CA SER A 690 -5.31 6.46 -39.20
C SER A 690 -5.72 6.70 -37.74
N LEU A 691 -6.10 5.64 -37.04
CA LEU A 691 -6.42 5.67 -35.60
C LEU A 691 -5.19 6.04 -34.75
N GLY A 692 -4.00 5.68 -35.21
CA GLY A 692 -2.79 6.14 -34.58
C GLY A 692 -1.51 5.54 -35.14
N ARG A 693 -0.40 5.97 -34.56
CA ARG A 693 0.97 5.50 -34.86
C ARG A 693 1.86 5.50 -33.62
N PRO A 694 2.89 4.63 -33.55
CA PRO A 694 3.62 4.40 -32.30
C PRO A 694 4.80 5.37 -32.15
N TRP A 695 4.58 6.46 -31.41
CA TRP A 695 5.63 7.44 -31.15
C TRP A 695 6.71 6.84 -30.24
N GLN A 696 7.99 7.01 -30.63
CA GLN A 696 9.15 6.52 -29.86
C GLN A 696 9.15 5.01 -29.58
N THR A 697 8.48 4.19 -30.38
CA THR A 697 8.65 2.72 -30.35
C THR A 697 9.38 2.31 -31.62
N GLU A 698 10.68 2.58 -31.63
CA GLU A 698 11.50 2.47 -32.84
C GLU A 698 12.52 1.31 -32.78
N CYS A 699 12.78 0.72 -33.94
CA CYS A 699 13.94 -0.12 -34.20
C CYS A 699 15.24 0.70 -34.06
N TYR A 700 16.37 0.00 -33.93
CA TYR A 700 17.68 0.63 -33.90
C TYR A 700 17.91 1.41 -35.20
N THR A 701 18.16 2.71 -35.03
CA THR A 701 18.57 3.59 -36.12
C THR A 701 19.70 4.49 -35.64
N GLU A 702 20.67 4.74 -36.54
CA GLU A 702 21.52 5.92 -36.44
C GLU A 702 21.02 6.96 -37.43
N SER A 703 21.02 8.22 -37.05
CA SER A 703 20.57 9.31 -37.91
C SER A 703 21.59 10.44 -37.95
N VAL A 704 21.66 11.11 -39.10
CA VAL A 704 22.39 12.37 -39.27
C VAL A 704 21.40 13.49 -39.52
N ARG A 705 21.59 14.63 -38.84
CA ARG A 705 20.81 15.84 -39.09
C ARG A 705 21.51 16.71 -40.13
N ARG A 706 20.75 17.21 -41.09
CA ARG A 706 21.16 18.12 -42.17
C ARG A 706 20.22 19.33 -42.17
N GLU A 707 20.56 20.34 -42.97
CA GLU A 707 19.76 21.56 -43.12
C GLU A 707 18.33 21.26 -43.63
N ASP A 708 18.15 20.18 -44.38
CA ASP A 708 16.88 19.73 -44.97
C ASP A 708 16.17 18.61 -44.18
N GLY A 709 16.68 18.22 -43.01
CA GLY A 709 15.99 17.27 -42.13
C GLY A 709 16.90 16.25 -41.43
N THR A 710 16.27 15.29 -40.75
CA THR A 710 16.97 14.17 -40.11
C THR A 710 16.84 12.92 -40.98
N PHE A 711 17.98 12.30 -41.29
CA PHE A 711 18.04 11.15 -42.19
C PHE A 711 18.71 9.95 -41.53
N VAL A 712 18.11 8.78 -41.68
CA VAL A 712 18.63 7.51 -41.18
C VAL A 712 19.86 7.09 -42.01
N THR A 713 20.97 6.83 -41.31
CA THR A 713 22.24 6.35 -41.87
C THR A 713 22.52 4.89 -41.56
N GLU A 714 21.95 4.37 -40.47
CA GLU A 714 21.98 2.96 -40.13
C GLU A 714 20.59 2.52 -39.65
N TYR A 715 20.21 1.30 -40.00
CA TYR A 715 18.89 0.74 -39.71
C TYR A 715 19.02 -0.76 -39.45
N ASN A 716 18.54 -1.21 -38.29
CA ASN A 716 18.41 -2.62 -37.97
C ASN A 716 16.96 -2.91 -37.47
N PRO A 717 16.09 -3.50 -38.31
CA PRO A 717 14.69 -3.76 -37.94
C PRO A 717 14.54 -4.79 -36.82
N ASP A 718 15.51 -5.69 -36.65
CA ASP A 718 15.41 -6.81 -35.70
C ASP A 718 15.86 -6.42 -34.28
N GLU A 719 16.32 -5.18 -34.09
CA GLU A 719 16.85 -4.67 -32.82
C GLU A 719 16.09 -3.43 -32.40
N LYS A 720 15.74 -3.32 -31.11
CA LYS A 720 15.07 -2.16 -30.57
C LYS A 720 16.05 -1.01 -30.32
N ASN A 721 15.62 0.23 -30.52
CA ASN A 721 16.45 1.39 -30.18
C ASN A 721 16.66 1.47 -28.65
N PRO A 722 17.91 1.51 -28.15
CA PRO A 722 18.20 1.61 -26.72
C PRO A 722 17.60 2.85 -26.05
N SER A 723 17.40 3.94 -26.80
CA SER A 723 16.77 5.17 -26.28
C SER A 723 15.31 4.97 -25.88
N TYR A 724 14.69 3.89 -26.37
CA TYR A 724 13.27 3.59 -26.23
C TYR A 724 13.03 2.19 -25.66
N GLU A 725 14.01 1.61 -24.97
CA GLU A 725 13.95 0.24 -24.47
C GLU A 725 12.66 -0.02 -23.65
N ASN A 726 12.23 0.97 -22.86
CA ASN A 726 11.05 0.89 -22.01
C ASN A 726 9.74 1.38 -22.66
N THR A 727 9.68 1.68 -23.96
CA THR A 727 8.45 2.16 -24.64
C THR A 727 7.70 1.01 -25.32
N ALA A 728 6.37 0.95 -25.24
CA ALA A 728 5.55 -0.06 -25.91
C ALA A 728 4.21 0.44 -26.49
N SER A 729 4.06 1.74 -26.72
CA SER A 729 2.95 2.40 -27.42
C SER A 729 1.62 1.62 -27.41
N SER A 730 0.73 1.91 -26.45
CA SER A 730 -0.55 1.20 -26.32
C SER A 730 -1.75 2.11 -26.53
N VAL A 731 -2.68 1.65 -27.38
CA VAL A 731 -3.94 2.33 -27.67
C VAL A 731 -5.04 1.27 -27.85
N THR A 732 -6.16 1.43 -27.14
CA THR A 732 -7.31 0.52 -27.25
C THR A 732 -8.59 1.29 -27.52
N PHE A 733 -9.28 0.99 -28.63
CA PHE A 733 -10.64 1.47 -28.90
C PHE A 733 -11.67 0.39 -28.62
N VAL A 734 -12.71 0.69 -27.85
CA VAL A 734 -13.77 -0.25 -27.48
C VAL A 734 -15.14 0.40 -27.72
N GLU A 735 -15.99 -0.27 -28.49
CA GLU A 735 -17.36 0.18 -28.82
C GLU A 735 -17.47 1.59 -29.46
N CYS A 736 -16.40 2.05 -30.10
CA CYS A 736 -16.37 3.39 -30.71
C CYS A 736 -17.05 3.44 -32.08
N THR A 737 -17.69 4.56 -32.39
CA THR A 737 -18.27 4.84 -33.71
C THR A 737 -17.22 5.48 -34.62
N MET A 738 -17.03 4.92 -35.81
CA MET A 738 -15.97 5.30 -36.74
C MET A 738 -16.53 5.91 -38.02
N ASP A 739 -15.97 7.04 -38.44
CA ASP A 739 -16.22 7.63 -39.76
C ASP A 739 -15.76 6.69 -40.89
N PRO A 740 -16.51 6.58 -42.00
CA PRO A 740 -16.11 5.78 -43.15
C PRO A 740 -14.81 6.23 -43.82
N ALA A 741 -14.27 7.42 -43.57
CA ALA A 741 -12.95 7.81 -44.08
C ALA A 741 -11.80 7.01 -43.40
N ILE A 742 -12.04 6.42 -42.23
CA ILE A 742 -11.06 5.65 -41.45
C ILE A 742 -11.03 4.20 -41.96
N GLN A 743 -10.52 3.99 -43.17
CA GLN A 743 -10.45 2.67 -43.82
C GLN A 743 -9.02 2.24 -44.16
N ASN A 744 -8.27 3.12 -44.84
CA ASN A 744 -6.93 2.79 -45.35
C ASN A 744 -5.87 3.04 -44.28
N GLU A 745 -4.91 2.12 -44.15
CA GLU A 745 -3.82 2.20 -43.16
C GLU A 745 -4.38 2.50 -41.75
N ARG A 746 -5.39 1.70 -41.36
CA ARG A 746 -6.21 1.93 -40.16
C ARG A 746 -5.37 2.19 -38.91
N TRP A 747 -4.27 1.47 -38.78
CA TRP A 747 -3.14 1.78 -37.90
C TRP A 747 -1.90 1.98 -38.76
N ASN A 748 -1.05 2.94 -38.39
CA ASN A 748 0.09 3.32 -39.22
C ASN A 748 1.43 3.18 -38.47
N VAL A 749 2.47 2.93 -39.25
CA VAL A 749 3.84 2.79 -38.76
C VAL A 749 4.47 4.15 -38.48
N TRP A 750 5.46 4.18 -37.60
CA TRP A 750 6.34 5.34 -37.46
C TRP A 750 7.40 5.30 -38.56
N THR A 751 7.58 6.41 -39.28
CA THR A 751 8.48 6.45 -40.44
C THR A 751 9.54 7.54 -40.37
N ARG A 752 10.70 7.27 -40.98
CA ARG A 752 11.78 8.25 -41.19
C ARG A 752 12.24 8.23 -42.65
N LYS A 753 13.06 9.20 -43.03
CA LYS A 753 13.72 9.25 -44.35
C LYS A 753 15.13 8.69 -44.26
N ASP A 754 15.52 7.85 -45.21
CA ASP A 754 16.93 7.48 -45.38
C ASP A 754 17.71 8.57 -46.13
N THR A 755 19.03 8.42 -46.22
CA THR A 755 19.88 9.41 -46.93
C THR A 755 19.61 9.57 -48.44
N GLU A 756 18.81 8.68 -49.04
CA GLU A 756 18.37 8.73 -50.44
C GLU A 756 16.99 9.38 -50.59
N GLY A 757 16.31 9.67 -49.47
CA GLY A 757 14.97 10.26 -49.41
C GLY A 757 13.82 9.25 -49.43
N ASN A 758 14.12 7.95 -49.36
CA ASN A 758 13.09 6.91 -49.27
C ASN A 758 12.43 6.92 -47.88
N THR A 759 11.14 6.60 -47.81
CA THR A 759 10.45 6.39 -46.54
C THR A 759 10.79 5.00 -45.99
N LEU A 760 11.17 4.96 -44.72
CA LEU A 760 11.50 3.74 -43.98
C LEU A 760 10.54 3.59 -42.81
N ASP A 761 9.96 2.40 -42.66
CA ASP A 761 9.31 2.00 -41.40
C ASP A 761 10.41 1.76 -40.36
N VAL A 762 10.38 2.55 -39.30
CA VAL A 762 11.33 2.43 -38.19
C VAL A 762 10.64 1.92 -36.91
N THR A 763 9.42 1.42 -37.00
CA THR A 763 8.65 0.89 -35.88
C THR A 763 9.26 -0.40 -35.37
N TYR A 764 9.41 -0.56 -34.05
CA TYR A 764 9.69 -1.86 -33.45
C TYR A 764 8.37 -2.59 -33.15
N HIS A 765 7.92 -3.41 -34.09
CA HIS A 765 6.55 -3.97 -34.12
C HIS A 765 6.19 -4.81 -32.88
N ASP A 766 7.15 -5.52 -32.28
CA ASP A 766 6.89 -6.42 -31.13
C ASP A 766 6.40 -5.69 -29.87
N ASP A 767 6.69 -4.40 -29.75
CA ASP A 767 6.27 -3.55 -28.64
C ASP A 767 5.16 -2.57 -29.07
N VAL A 768 4.32 -2.90 -30.06
CA VAL A 768 3.14 -2.08 -30.40
C VAL A 768 1.87 -2.78 -29.94
N HIS A 769 1.11 -2.12 -29.06
CA HIS A 769 -0.10 -2.67 -28.45
C HIS A 769 -1.34 -1.88 -28.86
N PHE A 770 -1.64 -1.89 -30.17
CA PHE A 770 -2.82 -1.25 -30.73
C PHE A 770 -3.96 -2.25 -30.92
N ALA A 771 -5.15 -1.92 -30.44
CA ALA A 771 -6.29 -2.81 -30.49
C ALA A 771 -7.62 -2.07 -30.68
N GLU A 772 -8.54 -2.75 -31.37
CA GLU A 772 -9.92 -2.31 -31.55
C GLU A 772 -10.87 -3.46 -31.23
N TYR A 773 -11.94 -3.16 -30.48
CA TYR A 773 -12.99 -4.11 -30.13
C TYR A 773 -14.36 -3.51 -30.38
N ASN A 774 -15.20 -4.24 -31.13
CA ASN A 774 -16.62 -3.89 -31.31
C ASN A 774 -16.87 -2.49 -31.91
N SER A 775 -15.95 -1.97 -32.74
CA SER A 775 -16.13 -0.68 -33.44
C SER A 775 -17.41 -0.71 -34.31
N LYS A 776 -18.10 0.43 -34.40
CA LYS A 776 -19.39 0.60 -35.10
C LYS A 776 -19.25 1.60 -36.23
N ASP A 777 -20.07 1.47 -37.26
CA ASP A 777 -20.24 2.51 -38.27
C ASP A 777 -21.14 3.66 -37.76
N VAL A 778 -21.27 4.72 -38.55
CA VAL A 778 -22.12 5.89 -38.25
C VAL A 778 -23.61 5.57 -38.12
N ASN A 779 -24.07 4.40 -38.54
CA ASN A 779 -25.45 3.93 -38.38
C ASN A 779 -25.64 3.06 -37.13
N GLY A 780 -24.55 2.77 -36.39
CA GLY A 780 -24.54 1.93 -35.20
C GLY A 780 -24.37 0.44 -35.48
N GLU A 781 -24.07 0.03 -36.71
CA GLU A 781 -23.82 -1.36 -37.06
C GLU A 781 -22.36 -1.74 -36.78
N TYR A 782 -22.13 -2.93 -36.23
CA TYR A 782 -20.76 -3.40 -35.95
C TYR A 782 -19.95 -3.57 -37.24
N LEU A 783 -18.73 -3.02 -37.23
CA LEU A 783 -17.76 -3.23 -38.28
C LEU A 783 -17.25 -4.67 -38.23
N ASN A 784 -17.17 -5.33 -39.39
CA ASN A 784 -16.66 -6.69 -39.50
C ASN A 784 -15.12 -6.67 -39.66
N PRO A 785 -14.34 -7.23 -38.72
CA PRO A 785 -12.88 -7.25 -38.82
C PRO A 785 -12.34 -7.89 -40.10
N GLU A 786 -13.06 -8.85 -40.69
CA GLU A 786 -12.66 -9.49 -41.96
C GLU A 786 -12.61 -8.52 -43.14
N ASN A 787 -13.31 -7.38 -43.08
CA ASN A 787 -13.27 -6.36 -44.11
C ASN A 787 -11.98 -5.51 -44.07
N TYR A 788 -11.24 -5.55 -42.96
CA TYR A 788 -10.07 -4.70 -42.70
C TYR A 788 -8.76 -5.48 -42.60
N LYS A 789 -8.80 -6.82 -42.64
CA LYS A 789 -7.62 -7.68 -42.41
C LYS A 789 -6.44 -7.44 -43.36
N ASP A 790 -6.70 -6.92 -44.56
CA ASP A 790 -5.67 -6.63 -45.57
C ASP A 790 -5.11 -5.20 -45.40
N ASP A 791 -5.77 -4.35 -44.61
CA ASP A 791 -5.42 -2.94 -44.33
C ASP A 791 -4.80 -2.72 -42.93
N ILE A 792 -4.85 -3.74 -42.07
CA ILE A 792 -4.22 -3.72 -40.73
C ILE A 792 -2.74 -4.03 -40.90
N VAL A 793 -1.93 -2.98 -40.96
CA VAL A 793 -0.45 -3.05 -40.99
C VAL A 793 0.14 -3.24 -39.60
N LEU A 794 -0.56 -2.74 -38.58
CA LEU A 794 -0.20 -2.79 -37.16
C LEU A 794 -1.45 -3.01 -36.30
N GLY A 795 -1.26 -3.57 -35.11
CA GLY A 795 -2.35 -3.75 -34.14
C GLY A 795 -3.35 -4.86 -34.50
N THR A 796 -4.50 -4.83 -33.85
CA THR A 796 -5.55 -5.84 -34.00
C THR A 796 -6.94 -5.23 -34.05
N MET A 797 -7.86 -5.89 -34.77
CA MET A 797 -9.29 -5.60 -34.73
C MET A 797 -10.05 -6.88 -34.43
N ALA A 798 -10.88 -6.87 -33.39
CA ALA A 798 -11.56 -8.06 -32.88
C ALA A 798 -12.99 -7.76 -32.42
N VAL A 799 -13.72 -8.83 -32.13
CA VAL A 799 -15.05 -8.77 -31.51
C VAL A 799 -14.97 -9.46 -30.14
N THR A 800 -15.62 -8.87 -29.13
CA THR A 800 -15.77 -9.45 -27.79
C THR A 800 -17.24 -9.48 -27.39
N ASP A 801 -17.66 -10.55 -26.72
CA ASP A 801 -19.01 -10.66 -26.15
C ASP A 801 -19.12 -9.99 -24.76
N ASP A 802 -17.99 -9.56 -24.17
CA ASP A 802 -17.90 -8.97 -22.83
C ASP A 802 -17.03 -7.70 -22.84
N ALA A 803 -17.53 -6.65 -23.49
CA ALA A 803 -16.84 -5.36 -23.53
C ALA A 803 -16.80 -4.67 -22.16
N GLU A 804 -17.85 -4.85 -21.36
CA GLU A 804 -17.97 -4.24 -20.02
C GLU A 804 -16.92 -4.82 -19.05
N GLY A 805 -16.76 -6.14 -19.00
CA GLY A 805 -15.72 -6.80 -18.19
C GLY A 805 -14.30 -6.45 -18.64
N MET A 806 -14.08 -6.31 -19.95
CA MET A 806 -12.80 -5.86 -20.50
C MET A 806 -12.47 -4.43 -20.05
N ILE A 807 -13.42 -3.50 -20.15
CA ILE A 807 -13.22 -2.12 -19.66
C ILE A 807 -12.96 -2.11 -18.16
N GLY A 808 -13.71 -2.90 -17.38
CA GLY A 808 -13.44 -3.04 -15.94
C GLY A 808 -12.00 -3.46 -15.65
N SER A 809 -11.48 -4.46 -16.37
CA SER A 809 -10.09 -4.93 -16.19
C SER A 809 -9.04 -3.90 -16.61
N LEU A 810 -9.31 -3.13 -17.68
CA LEU A 810 -8.42 -2.04 -18.10
C LEU A 810 -8.38 -0.91 -17.07
N LEU A 811 -9.54 -0.53 -16.54
CA LEU A 811 -9.67 0.48 -15.49
C LEU A 811 -8.98 0.03 -14.19
N ASP A 812 -9.13 -1.24 -13.80
CA ASP A 812 -8.43 -1.80 -12.64
C ASP A 812 -6.91 -1.74 -12.81
N ASN A 813 -6.38 -2.10 -13.99
CA ASN A 813 -4.95 -2.02 -14.28
C ASN A 813 -4.41 -0.60 -14.25
N MET A 814 -5.21 0.36 -14.72
CA MET A 814 -4.91 1.80 -14.63
C MET A 814 -5.06 2.37 -13.21
N GLY A 815 -5.60 1.60 -12.25
CA GLY A 815 -5.83 2.07 -10.89
C GLY A 815 -7.02 3.06 -10.78
N PHE A 816 -8.09 2.85 -11.55
CA PHE A 816 -9.37 3.53 -11.40
C PHE A 816 -10.34 2.73 -10.49
N GLY A 817 -11.24 3.44 -9.82
CA GLY A 817 -12.37 2.84 -9.08
C GLY A 817 -12.26 2.95 -7.57
N GLU A 818 -13.12 2.20 -6.89
CA GLU A 818 -13.19 2.15 -5.42
C GLU A 818 -12.24 1.06 -4.92
N GLY A 819 -11.20 1.44 -4.17
CA GLY A 819 -10.20 0.50 -3.70
C GLY A 819 -8.95 1.23 -3.23
N ILE A 820 -8.18 0.55 -2.40
CA ILE A 820 -6.92 1.08 -1.89
C ILE A 820 -5.95 1.33 -3.06
N GLY A 821 -5.41 2.55 -3.16
CA GLY A 821 -4.53 2.99 -4.25
C GLY A 821 -5.25 3.37 -5.54
N ASN A 822 -6.51 2.98 -5.69
CA ASN A 822 -7.34 3.34 -6.83
C ASN A 822 -7.89 4.76 -6.69
N TRP A 823 -8.13 5.40 -7.83
CA TRP A 823 -8.67 6.75 -7.90
C TRP A 823 -10.07 6.72 -8.52
N THR A 824 -11.04 7.31 -7.82
CA THR A 824 -12.37 7.59 -8.36
C THR A 824 -12.47 9.06 -8.75
N PRO A 825 -12.58 9.38 -10.06
CA PRO A 825 -12.61 10.77 -10.51
C PRO A 825 -13.89 11.47 -10.06
N SER A 826 -13.75 12.70 -9.55
CA SER A 826 -14.87 13.50 -9.08
C SER A 826 -14.60 14.99 -9.29
N LEU A 827 -15.66 15.76 -9.46
CA LEU A 827 -15.61 17.23 -9.46
C LEU A 827 -15.97 17.74 -8.07
N PRO A 828 -15.30 18.78 -7.54
CA PRO A 828 -15.71 19.42 -6.31
C PRO A 828 -17.13 20.02 -6.43
N ASP A 829 -17.96 19.82 -5.39
CA ASP A 829 -19.34 20.31 -5.31
C ASP A 829 -19.41 21.85 -5.07
N ALA A 830 -18.95 22.65 -6.05
CA ALA A 830 -19.08 24.10 -6.00
C ALA A 830 -20.39 24.53 -6.69
N PRO A 831 -21.28 25.29 -6.00
CA PRO A 831 -22.54 25.73 -6.61
C PRO A 831 -22.24 26.73 -7.74
N ALA A 832 -22.53 26.35 -8.97
CA ALA A 832 -22.56 27.27 -10.08
C ALA A 832 -23.75 28.23 -9.92
N GLN A 833 -23.55 29.50 -10.23
CA GLN A 833 -24.61 30.51 -10.19
C GLN A 833 -25.52 30.38 -11.43
N GLU A 834 -26.70 31.01 -11.42
CA GLU A 834 -27.41 31.28 -12.66
C GLU A 834 -26.96 32.62 -13.21
N LEU A 835 -26.81 32.75 -14.53
CA LEU A 835 -26.58 34.05 -15.16
C LEU A 835 -27.67 35.02 -14.69
N PRO A 836 -27.31 36.22 -14.19
CA PRO A 836 -28.32 37.21 -13.83
C PRO A 836 -29.14 37.56 -15.07
N GLY A 837 -30.46 37.39 -14.96
CA GLY A 837 -31.38 37.68 -16.06
C GLY A 837 -31.16 39.09 -16.58
N THR A 838 -31.03 39.24 -17.89
CA THR A 838 -31.02 40.54 -18.56
C THR A 838 -32.43 41.11 -18.47
N GLU A 839 -32.76 41.76 -17.36
CA GLU A 839 -33.87 42.72 -17.33
C GLU A 839 -33.46 43.86 -18.29
N GLU A 840 -33.92 43.81 -19.53
CA GLU A 840 -33.96 45.01 -20.35
C GLU A 840 -34.74 46.06 -19.53
N PRO A 841 -34.16 47.25 -19.26
CA PRO A 841 -34.89 48.29 -18.57
C PRO A 841 -36.16 48.56 -19.38
N GLY A 842 -37.31 48.30 -18.77
CA GLY A 842 -38.61 48.49 -19.40
C GLY A 842 -38.66 49.86 -20.07
N THR A 843 -39.02 49.86 -21.35
CA THR A 843 -39.39 51.09 -22.05
C THR A 843 -40.69 51.60 -21.43
N GLU A 844 -40.58 52.37 -20.35
CA GLU A 844 -41.63 53.31 -19.99
C GLU A 844 -41.70 54.35 -21.10
N GLU A 845 -42.64 54.19 -22.03
CA GLU A 845 -43.01 55.30 -22.90
C GLU A 845 -43.42 56.48 -22.01
N PRO A 846 -42.78 57.65 -22.13
CA PRO A 846 -43.20 58.82 -21.37
C PRO A 846 -44.64 59.16 -21.77
N GLY A 847 -45.52 59.21 -20.77
CA GLY A 847 -46.90 59.64 -20.94
C GLY A 847 -46.99 60.96 -21.69
N THR A 848 -47.92 61.02 -22.65
CA THR A 848 -48.23 62.21 -23.42
C THR A 848 -48.92 63.25 -22.54
N GLU A 849 -48.16 64.18 -21.99
CA GLU A 849 -48.67 65.45 -21.48
C GLU A 849 -48.64 66.49 -22.61
N GLU A 850 -49.82 66.99 -23.01
CA GLU A 850 -49.93 68.08 -23.98
C GLU A 850 -49.32 69.38 -23.41
N PRO A 851 -48.52 70.12 -24.20
CA PRO A 851 -47.92 71.36 -23.73
C PRO A 851 -48.96 72.48 -23.64
N GLY A 852 -49.15 73.04 -22.44
CA GLY A 852 -49.83 74.30 -22.23
C GLY A 852 -49.04 75.47 -22.85
N THR A 853 -49.75 76.32 -23.58
CA THR A 853 -49.24 77.54 -24.21
C THR A 853 -48.99 78.65 -23.18
N GLU A 854 -47.74 79.08 -23.01
CA GLU A 854 -47.37 80.36 -22.41
C GLU A 854 -46.42 81.09 -23.38
N GLU A 855 -46.77 82.33 -23.73
CA GLU A 855 -45.99 83.18 -24.63
C GLU A 855 -44.67 83.68 -23.99
N PRO A 856 -43.57 83.81 -24.75
CA PRO A 856 -42.30 84.28 -24.23
C PRO A 856 -42.27 85.80 -24.06
N GLY A 857 -41.98 86.25 -22.84
CA GLY A 857 -41.54 87.60 -22.54
C GLY A 857 -40.07 87.80 -22.92
N THR A 858 -39.80 88.88 -23.66
CA THR A 858 -38.49 89.40 -24.07
C THR A 858 -37.68 89.94 -22.89
N GLU A 859 -36.37 89.65 -22.83
CA GLU A 859 -35.31 90.60 -22.41
C GLU A 859 -33.95 90.27 -23.07
N GLU A 860 -33.19 91.33 -23.34
CA GLU A 860 -32.05 91.43 -24.26
C GLU A 860 -30.70 90.87 -23.74
N PRO A 861 -29.76 90.53 -24.65
CA PRO A 861 -28.45 89.99 -24.32
C PRO A 861 -27.42 91.08 -23.97
N GLY A 862 -26.71 90.88 -22.86
CA GLY A 862 -25.49 91.61 -22.54
C GLY A 862 -24.28 91.06 -23.30
N THR A 863 -23.70 91.90 -24.14
CA THR A 863 -22.40 91.77 -24.80
C THR A 863 -21.23 91.97 -23.84
N GLU A 864 -20.11 91.26 -24.02
CA GLU A 864 -18.76 91.88 -24.14
C GLU A 864 -17.80 90.94 -24.90
N GLU A 865 -16.95 91.57 -25.71
CA GLU A 865 -16.14 91.02 -26.78
C GLU A 865 -14.68 90.68 -26.35
N PRO A 866 -13.92 89.96 -27.21
CA PRO A 866 -12.58 89.45 -26.95
C PRO A 866 -11.45 90.41 -27.38
N GLY A 867 -10.24 90.26 -26.83
CA GLY A 867 -9.01 90.92 -27.30
C GLY A 867 -7.78 90.01 -27.06
N THR A 868 -7.14 89.45 -28.10
CA THR A 868 -6.04 90.00 -28.96
C THR A 868 -4.69 90.06 -28.22
N THR A 869 -3.50 89.66 -28.71
CA THR A 869 -2.86 89.47 -30.04
C THR A 869 -1.59 88.57 -29.98
N THR A 870 -1.29 87.85 -31.06
CA THR A 870 -0.03 87.19 -31.54
C THR A 870 1.04 88.23 -32.04
N PRO A 871 2.17 87.93 -32.77
CA PRO A 871 3.13 86.79 -32.88
C PRO A 871 4.66 87.21 -32.97
N GLY A 872 5.58 86.23 -33.11
CA GLY A 872 6.95 86.37 -33.69
C GLY A 872 8.10 86.11 -32.70
N GLY A 873 9.23 85.46 -33.00
CA GLY A 873 9.86 84.95 -34.23
C GLY A 873 11.15 84.18 -33.85
N GLU A 874 11.82 83.65 -34.87
CA GLU A 874 12.94 82.69 -34.87
C GLU A 874 14.28 83.15 -34.22
N ASP A 875 15.16 82.16 -34.06
CA ASP A 875 16.63 82.19 -34.18
C ASP A 875 17.57 82.12 -32.95
N THR A 876 18.33 81.02 -32.95
CA THR A 876 19.79 80.86 -32.73
C THR A 876 20.42 80.92 -31.32
N GLU A 877 21.22 79.86 -31.09
CA GLU A 877 22.53 79.76 -30.41
C GLU A 877 22.80 80.45 -29.04
N LYS A 878 23.19 79.61 -28.04
CA LYS A 878 24.35 79.67 -27.09
C LYS A 878 24.94 81.04 -26.63
N PRO A 879 25.81 81.12 -25.59
CA PRO A 879 25.99 80.37 -24.32
C PRO A 879 26.25 81.29 -23.06
N GLY A 880 26.32 80.68 -21.85
CA GLY A 880 27.16 81.11 -20.70
C GLY A 880 26.59 82.23 -19.81
N ASP A 881 26.99 82.44 -18.55
CA ASP A 881 28.00 81.85 -17.66
C ASP A 881 27.85 82.48 -16.25
N SER A 882 28.31 81.74 -15.21
CA SER A 882 29.02 82.15 -13.98
C SER A 882 28.53 81.38 -12.74
N GLY A 883 29.35 80.68 -11.94
CA GLY A 883 30.82 80.51 -11.92
C GLY A 883 31.24 79.12 -11.38
N ASN A 884 32.38 78.54 -11.80
CA ASN A 884 33.78 78.77 -11.35
C ASN A 884 34.01 78.25 -9.90
N THR A 885 34.91 77.32 -9.54
CA THR A 885 36.11 76.68 -10.16
C THR A 885 36.62 75.54 -9.26
N GLY A 886 37.30 74.52 -9.83
CA GLY A 886 38.49 73.92 -9.19
C GLY A 886 38.76 72.41 -9.34
N ASN A 887 39.73 72.05 -10.21
CA ASN A 887 40.64 70.88 -10.29
C ASN A 887 40.09 69.44 -10.42
N THR A 888 40.32 68.62 -11.47
CA THR A 888 41.55 68.06 -12.14
C THR A 888 42.46 67.25 -11.20
N GLY A 889 42.91 66.02 -11.45
CA GLY A 889 42.80 65.00 -12.53
C GLY A 889 43.97 64.01 -12.32
N ASP A 890 43.88 62.72 -12.71
CA ASP A 890 44.91 62.03 -13.53
C ASP A 890 44.60 60.55 -13.87
N THR A 891 45.09 60.16 -15.07
CA THR A 891 45.35 58.90 -15.82
C THR A 891 45.13 57.52 -15.15
N GLY A 892 44.85 56.42 -15.85
CA GLY A 892 44.95 56.09 -17.28
C GLY A 892 44.81 54.56 -17.50
N SER A 893 44.60 54.18 -18.76
CA SER A 893 44.35 52.82 -19.29
C SER A 893 45.52 51.83 -19.12
N GLY A 894 45.20 50.53 -19.03
CA GLY A 894 46.15 49.40 -19.14
C GLY A 894 45.45 48.03 -19.11
N SER A 895 45.95 47.09 -19.90
CA SER A 895 45.28 45.93 -20.51
C SER A 895 45.36 44.58 -19.76
N ASP A 896 44.51 43.66 -20.22
CA ASP A 896 44.73 42.22 -20.48
C ASP A 896 44.76 41.16 -19.34
N ASN A 897 43.88 40.18 -19.56
CA ASN A 897 44.01 38.72 -19.48
C ASN A 897 44.25 37.98 -18.16
N GLY A 898 43.40 36.96 -17.94
CA GLY A 898 43.91 35.62 -17.66
C GLY A 898 43.41 34.95 -16.38
N ASN A 899 42.32 34.20 -16.53
CA ASN A 899 42.10 32.80 -16.12
C ASN A 899 42.97 32.21 -14.97
N GLY A 900 42.31 31.52 -14.02
CA GLY A 900 42.94 30.39 -13.34
C GLY A 900 42.56 30.15 -11.89
N GLY A 901 41.68 29.17 -11.68
CA GLY A 901 42.06 27.98 -10.90
C GLY A 901 42.06 28.07 -9.37
N SER A 902 40.99 27.53 -8.79
CA SER A 902 40.98 26.23 -8.09
C SER A 902 41.99 25.93 -6.96
N THR A 903 41.48 25.08 -6.06
CA THR A 903 42.18 24.16 -5.15
C THR A 903 42.72 24.69 -3.81
N THR A 904 41.84 24.56 -2.82
CA THR A 904 41.89 23.56 -1.74
C THR A 904 42.98 23.57 -0.66
N VAL A 905 42.48 23.07 0.48
CA VAL A 905 43.10 22.27 1.54
C VAL A 905 43.70 23.01 2.75
N THR A 906 43.06 22.72 3.90
CA THR A 906 43.66 22.49 5.24
C THR A 906 44.35 23.67 5.94
N ASP A 907 44.23 23.89 7.24
CA ASP A 907 43.92 22.96 8.31
C ASP A 907 43.71 23.74 9.62
N ASN A 908 42.93 23.11 10.51
CA ASN A 908 43.17 23.00 11.95
C ASN A 908 43.21 24.24 12.89
N LYS A 909 42.30 24.10 13.88
CA LYS A 909 42.54 24.08 15.34
C LYS A 909 42.39 25.35 16.16
N ASN A 910 41.46 25.19 17.12
CA ASN A 910 41.53 25.60 18.52
C ASN A 910 41.50 27.13 18.74
N ASN A 911 40.70 27.68 19.65
CA ASN A 911 40.60 27.29 21.03
C ASN A 911 39.49 28.10 21.72
N ALA A 912 39.07 27.54 22.85
CA ALA A 912 38.09 27.99 23.82
C ALA A 912 38.25 29.43 24.37
N GLY A 913 37.18 29.93 24.97
CA GLY A 913 37.23 30.98 26.00
C GLY A 913 36.05 31.97 25.90
N ASN A 914 34.90 31.66 26.49
CA ASN A 914 34.53 31.98 27.88
C ASN A 914 33.92 33.38 28.06
N THR A 915 32.62 33.39 28.44
CA THR A 915 31.88 34.30 29.34
C THR A 915 32.00 35.83 29.16
N ASP A 916 30.87 36.53 29.03
CA ASP A 916 30.22 37.12 30.21
C ASP A 916 28.83 37.76 29.94
N LYS A 917 27.97 37.54 30.93
CA LYS A 917 26.75 38.20 31.42
C LYS A 917 26.34 39.60 30.91
N ASN A 918 25.03 39.75 30.64
CA ASN A 918 24.12 40.80 31.19
C ASN A 918 22.69 40.47 30.75
N VAL A 919 21.74 40.04 31.60
CA VAL A 919 20.94 40.73 32.65
C VAL A 919 19.94 41.78 32.11
N ASN A 920 18.67 41.38 32.19
CA ASN A 920 17.40 42.11 32.40
C ASN A 920 16.95 43.25 31.46
N SER A 921 15.74 43.10 30.92
CA SER A 921 14.59 43.84 31.45
C SER A 921 13.25 43.17 31.09
N SER A 922 12.32 43.26 32.03
CA SER A 922 11.04 42.57 32.15
C SER A 922 9.86 43.55 32.01
N SER A 923 8.71 43.03 31.56
CA SER A 923 7.34 43.47 31.93
C SER A 923 6.33 42.60 31.14
N ALA A 924 5.76 41.51 31.66
CA ALA A 924 4.76 41.33 32.73
C ALA A 924 3.34 41.81 32.39
N VAL A 925 2.35 41.04 32.91
CA VAL A 925 0.90 41.29 33.11
C VAL A 925 0.02 40.61 32.02
N LYS A 926 -0.90 39.67 32.29
CA LYS A 926 -1.71 39.34 33.50
C LYS A 926 -2.30 37.92 33.39
N ALA A 927 -2.27 37.18 34.50
CA ALA A 927 -3.16 36.05 34.76
C ALA A 927 -4.32 36.48 35.67
N ALA A 928 -5.51 35.93 35.46
CA ALA A 928 -6.64 35.89 36.39
C ALA A 928 -7.26 34.48 36.29
N LYS A 929 -6.94 33.58 37.23
CA LYS A 929 -7.67 33.24 38.47
C LYS A 929 -8.98 32.48 38.27
N THR A 930 -8.85 31.20 38.58
CA THR A 930 -9.80 30.21 39.09
C THR A 930 -10.98 30.76 39.91
N GLY A 931 -12.15 30.21 39.59
CA GLY A 931 -13.36 30.18 40.42
C GLY A 931 -13.79 28.73 40.62
N ASP A 932 -13.94 28.37 41.89
CA ASP A 932 -14.12 27.03 42.46
C ASP A 932 -15.60 26.59 42.44
N SER A 933 -15.79 25.33 42.83
CA SER A 933 -16.96 24.71 43.47
C SER A 933 -17.95 23.89 42.62
N THR A 934 -17.75 22.57 42.68
CA THR A 934 -18.66 21.57 43.26
C THR A 934 -20.17 21.68 43.02
N ASN A 935 -20.74 20.52 42.67
CA ASN A 935 -22.17 20.16 42.49
C ASN A 935 -22.65 20.19 41.04
N VAL A 936 -22.50 19.08 40.30
CA VAL A 936 -23.63 18.27 39.79
C VAL A 936 -23.10 16.84 39.52
N MET A 937 -22.91 16.04 40.57
CA MET A 937 -23.18 14.59 40.45
C MET A 937 -24.70 14.42 40.53
N VAL A 938 -25.22 13.38 39.87
CA VAL A 938 -26.65 13.03 39.68
C VAL A 938 -27.27 13.69 38.45
N TYR A 939 -27.00 13.15 37.25
CA TYR A 939 -27.97 13.00 36.13
C TYR A 939 -27.37 12.21 34.93
N ALA A 940 -26.62 11.11 35.18
CA ALA A 940 -26.03 10.28 34.12
C ALA A 940 -26.52 8.82 34.14
N GLY A 941 -27.77 8.58 34.56
CA GLY A 941 -28.34 7.24 34.72
C GLY A 941 -29.65 6.98 33.96
N ALA A 942 -30.09 7.88 33.08
CA ALA A 942 -31.42 7.79 32.45
C ALA A 942 -31.43 7.91 30.91
N LEU A 943 -30.29 8.16 30.24
CA LEU A 943 -30.26 8.41 28.79
C LEU A 943 -29.83 7.19 27.95
N VAL A 944 -29.18 6.20 28.57
CA VAL A 944 -28.70 4.98 27.88
C VAL A 944 -29.83 3.95 27.64
N VAL A 945 -30.92 4.02 28.41
CA VAL A 945 -32.06 3.09 28.25
C VAL A 945 -33.05 3.54 27.14
N SER A 946 -33.01 4.81 26.73
CA SER A 946 -33.94 5.34 25.71
C SER A 946 -33.45 5.15 24.27
N VAL A 947 -32.14 5.03 24.05
CA VAL A 947 -31.56 4.84 22.70
C VAL A 947 -31.65 3.37 22.24
N ILE A 948 -31.52 2.41 23.16
CA ILE A 948 -31.65 0.97 22.86
C ILE A 948 -33.10 0.58 22.52
N VAL A 949 -34.09 1.27 23.09
CA VAL A 949 -35.51 1.04 22.79
C VAL A 949 -35.91 1.66 21.43
N LEU A 950 -35.25 2.73 20.98
CA LEU A 950 -35.51 3.33 19.67
C LEU A 950 -34.91 2.50 18.51
N ALA A 951 -33.70 1.96 18.70
CA ALA A 951 -33.04 1.12 17.70
C ALA A 951 -33.80 -0.21 17.45
N ALA A 952 -34.34 -0.82 18.51
CA ALA A 952 -35.16 -2.03 18.38
C ALA A 952 -36.51 -1.77 17.65
N VAL A 953 -37.07 -0.57 17.75
CA VAL A 953 -38.31 -0.18 17.04
C VAL A 953 -38.05 0.11 15.56
N VAL A 954 -36.90 0.68 15.20
CA VAL A 954 -36.51 0.93 13.79
C VAL A 954 -36.19 -0.37 13.05
N ILE A 955 -35.50 -1.32 13.70
CA ILE A 955 -35.21 -2.65 13.11
C ILE A 955 -36.49 -3.48 12.95
N ALA A 956 -37.42 -3.41 13.90
CA ALA A 956 -38.72 -4.08 13.80
C ALA A 956 -39.66 -3.47 12.72
N LEU A 957 -39.44 -2.20 12.32
CA LEU A 957 -40.18 -1.54 11.25
C LEU A 957 -39.58 -1.81 9.85
N ARG A 958 -38.27 -2.08 9.74
CA ARG A 958 -37.59 -2.41 8.47
C ARG A 958 -37.86 -3.84 7.99
N VAL A 959 -38.10 -4.79 8.89
CA VAL A 959 -38.45 -6.19 8.55
C VAL A 959 -39.93 -6.36 8.12
N ARG A 960 -40.73 -5.29 8.11
CA ARG A 960 -42.11 -5.29 7.56
C ARG A 960 -42.27 -4.62 6.19
N LYS A 961 -41.17 -4.25 5.54
CA LYS A 961 -41.11 -3.89 4.11
C LYS A 961 -39.93 -4.59 3.42
N LYS A 962 -39.97 -5.92 3.37
CA LYS A 962 -39.46 -6.77 2.27
C LYS A 962 -40.31 -8.03 2.24
#